data_AF-A0A926HJ74-F1
#
_entry.id   AF-A0A926HJ74-F1
#
_cell.length_a   1.000
_cell.length_b   1.000
_cell.length_c   1.000
_cell.angle_alpha   90.00
_cell.angle_beta   90.00
_cell.angle_gamma   90.00
#
_symmetry.space_group_name_H-M   'P 1'
#
loop_
_entity.id
_entity.type
_entity.pdbx_description
1 polymer ?
#
loop_
_entity_poly.entity_id
_entity_poly.type
_entity_poly.pdbx_seq_one_letter_code
_entity_poly.pdbx_strand_id
1 'polypeptide(L)'
;EEASLKADDRAARIKEYLDLENRARERLAEEQGAEYDASSEGKKSGLPLLRRLLPVYVHLANIDLREMGKRADPAEPLVRAVQHQSGYVTSKTLPRQLYERLNRGGTLVLLDGFDELPVNDQRRLLPWLRSFLREYRKNFVIVAGAVEGFGALTRVGFTPVFLRPWLDMHIHDAAENWANHWSRITGSRRRDNERPAEKLVRLAQQNSRRLTPFELTLRLRGTYAQELEEDATAAQAIQAYLRAAGVEGETLTEAAQVAALQITEGFISATRLHEIISGQPLPVSTTPVATEDDDLEGNENGDVIASPTKAAAIPKKSEAGQFLKTLETMGLIRRYRGDRYLFRYAPAAAYLASLTVPTMPAELLRVRAMQPAWENVFRYAASHTSIDTAVQMRLAAPPNLLQTHLLTVARWLGSASEGASWRVNILKQLGNSFMTPNQYPLVRERIAAGLVGTGDKNALVIFQKALKNTDPYIRKLAALSIGAMQVENALDVLITLTGDTDQEVQLAAVLGLAAIGTDEALEALALTLTGGSEQLQRAAAEAFAAIPEEGYPVLHEAITGEDMALRRAAVFGLKRLPTAWALIAIYRVFLEDPEWYVRSAAQQAFIDLQATESDHLHGYPPVEAIPWLREWIEATRKEGETPVPDQELLAILHDAEPAMQAVSAQAIGQLGMADKLDELYAALLHDDPQVRIAAHQALANLQQQMGEMLPAPVA
;
A
#
# COMPACT_ATOMS: atom_id res chain seq x y z
N GLU A 1 0.95 -9.60 -25.04
CA GLU A 1 1.71 -9.92 -26.28
C GLU A 1 2.46 -11.26 -26.23
N GLU A 2 3.37 -11.53 -25.27
CA GLU A 2 4.04 -12.85 -25.22
C GLU A 2 3.08 -14.02 -25.01
N ALA A 3 2.04 -13.81 -24.20
CA ALA A 3 0.99 -14.80 -23.96
C ALA A 3 0.20 -15.17 -25.23
N SER A 4 0.14 -14.26 -26.23
CA SER A 4 -0.54 -14.48 -27.51
C SER A 4 0.36 -15.06 -28.61
N LEU A 5 1.69 -15.09 -28.41
CA LEU A 5 2.61 -15.75 -29.34
C LEU A 5 2.49 -17.27 -29.27
N LYS A 6 2.68 -17.95 -30.41
CA LYS A 6 2.84 -19.40 -30.45
C LYS A 6 4.10 -19.79 -29.68
N ALA A 7 4.13 -21.02 -29.17
CA ALA A 7 5.26 -21.52 -28.39
C ALA A 7 6.60 -21.41 -29.13
N ASP A 8 6.59 -21.66 -30.44
CA ASP A 8 7.79 -21.59 -31.30
C ASP A 8 8.29 -20.14 -31.46
N ASP A 9 7.39 -19.19 -31.67
CA ASP A 9 7.72 -17.76 -31.78
C ASP A 9 8.26 -17.22 -30.45
N ARG A 10 7.69 -17.68 -29.33
CA ARG A 10 8.18 -17.34 -27.99
C ARG A 10 9.58 -17.89 -27.75
N ALA A 11 9.84 -19.14 -28.14
CA ALA A 11 11.16 -19.75 -28.03
C ALA A 11 12.20 -19.04 -28.91
N ALA A 12 11.84 -18.66 -30.13
CA ALA A 12 12.71 -17.89 -31.02
C ALA A 12 13.08 -16.53 -30.41
N ARG A 13 12.10 -15.82 -29.85
CA ARG A 13 12.33 -14.52 -29.22
C ARG A 13 13.20 -14.61 -27.96
N ILE A 14 13.00 -15.64 -27.14
CA ILE A 14 13.86 -15.90 -25.98
C ILE A 14 15.29 -16.18 -26.44
N LYS A 15 15.47 -16.97 -27.50
CA LYS A 15 16.80 -17.25 -28.06
C LYS A 15 17.50 -15.98 -28.56
N GLU A 16 16.77 -15.13 -29.29
CA GLU A 16 17.28 -13.85 -29.77
C GLU A 16 17.66 -12.92 -28.62
N TYR A 17 16.79 -12.80 -27.62
CA TYR A 17 17.06 -12.03 -26.42
C TYR A 17 18.35 -12.45 -25.73
N LEU A 18 18.54 -13.77 -25.49
CA LEU A 18 19.73 -14.30 -24.84
C LEU A 18 21.01 -14.08 -25.68
N ASP A 19 20.92 -14.19 -27.01
CA ASP A 19 22.05 -13.95 -27.91
C ASP A 19 22.50 -12.47 -27.86
N LEU A 20 21.55 -11.55 -27.97
CA LEU A 20 21.82 -10.11 -27.89
C LEU A 20 22.32 -9.71 -26.50
N GLU A 21 21.77 -10.31 -25.44
CA GLU A 21 22.22 -10.06 -24.08
C GLU A 21 23.69 -10.46 -23.90
N ASN A 22 24.08 -11.65 -24.36
CA ASN A 22 25.48 -12.10 -24.29
C ASN A 22 26.42 -11.18 -25.06
N ARG A 23 26.06 -10.78 -26.28
CA ARG A 23 26.84 -9.83 -27.08
C ARG A 23 26.95 -8.45 -26.41
N ALA A 24 25.88 -7.98 -25.77
CA ALA A 24 25.90 -6.74 -25.01
C ALA A 24 26.81 -6.85 -23.78
N ARG A 25 26.80 -7.98 -23.06
CA ARG A 25 27.72 -8.23 -21.93
C ARG A 25 29.17 -8.29 -22.39
N GLU A 26 29.47 -8.98 -23.48
CA GLU A 26 30.80 -9.04 -24.08
C GLU A 26 31.33 -7.65 -24.40
N ARG A 27 30.54 -6.83 -25.10
CA ARG A 27 30.88 -5.44 -25.40
C ARG A 27 31.13 -4.60 -24.14
N LEU A 28 30.28 -4.75 -23.12
CA LEU A 28 30.44 -4.01 -21.86
C LEU A 28 31.74 -4.42 -21.14
N ALA A 29 32.06 -5.71 -21.14
CA ALA A 29 33.30 -6.24 -20.55
C ALA A 29 34.54 -5.73 -21.30
N GLU A 30 34.49 -5.70 -22.64
CA GLU A 30 35.54 -5.10 -23.49
C GLU A 30 35.74 -3.61 -23.18
N GLU A 31 34.66 -2.84 -23.05
CA GLU A 31 34.72 -1.41 -22.71
C GLU A 31 35.25 -1.16 -21.29
N GLN A 32 35.04 -2.10 -20.35
CA GLN A 32 35.53 -2.03 -18.97
C GLN A 32 36.91 -2.67 -18.76
N GLY A 33 37.50 -3.29 -19.79
CA GLY A 33 38.80 -3.96 -19.70
C GLY A 33 38.79 -5.26 -18.87
N ALA A 34 37.65 -5.94 -18.77
CA ALA A 34 37.49 -7.20 -18.03
C ALA A 34 37.35 -8.41 -18.98
N GLU A 35 37.88 -9.58 -18.62
CA GLU A 35 37.62 -10.83 -19.35
C GLU A 35 36.20 -11.33 -19.07
N TYR A 36 35.39 -11.50 -20.12
CA TYR A 36 34.05 -12.07 -20.01
C TYR A 36 34.12 -13.60 -19.89
N ASP A 37 33.78 -14.15 -18.72
CA ASP A 37 33.65 -15.60 -18.50
C ASP A 37 32.19 -16.05 -18.61
N ALA A 38 31.82 -16.55 -19.79
CA ALA A 38 30.51 -17.13 -20.08
C ALA A 38 30.14 -18.36 -19.21
N SER A 39 31.11 -18.96 -18.50
CA SER A 39 30.90 -20.18 -17.70
C SER A 39 30.54 -19.92 -16.23
N SER A 40 30.72 -18.69 -15.72
CA SER A 40 30.60 -18.39 -14.28
C SER A 40 29.14 -18.23 -13.78
N GLU A 41 28.17 -17.93 -14.65
CA GLU A 41 26.81 -17.57 -14.21
C GLU A 41 25.71 -18.59 -14.54
N GLY A 42 26.05 -19.74 -15.14
CA GLY A 42 25.11 -20.76 -15.59
C GLY A 42 24.25 -21.48 -14.53
N LYS A 43 24.14 -20.97 -13.28
CA LYS A 43 23.44 -21.64 -12.17
C LYS A 43 22.61 -20.74 -11.24
N LYS A 44 22.18 -19.54 -11.64
CA LYS A 44 20.98 -18.95 -11.01
C LYS A 44 19.78 -19.54 -11.75
N SER A 45 18.91 -20.32 -11.09
CA SER A 45 17.68 -20.80 -11.74
C SER A 45 16.95 -19.59 -12.32
N GLY A 46 16.51 -19.63 -13.59
CA GLY A 46 15.81 -18.49 -14.21
C GLY A 46 14.44 -18.14 -13.59
N LEU A 47 14.02 -18.83 -12.51
CA LEU A 47 12.77 -18.54 -11.81
C LEU A 47 13.02 -17.55 -10.65
N PRO A 48 12.25 -16.45 -10.56
CA PRO A 48 12.29 -15.52 -9.42
C PRO A 48 12.14 -16.22 -8.06
N LEU A 49 12.79 -15.69 -7.01
CA LEU A 49 12.86 -16.28 -5.66
C LEU A 49 11.50 -16.80 -5.15
N LEU A 50 10.46 -15.96 -5.20
CA LEU A 50 9.13 -16.29 -4.68
C LEU A 50 8.46 -17.46 -5.42
N ARG A 51 8.76 -17.67 -6.72
CA ARG A 51 8.20 -18.78 -7.50
C ARG A 51 8.80 -20.15 -7.13
N ARG A 52 9.87 -20.18 -6.34
CA ARG A 52 10.53 -21.42 -5.89
C ARG A 52 10.08 -21.87 -4.49
N LEU A 53 9.43 -21.00 -3.73
CA LEU A 53 9.05 -21.25 -2.34
C LEU A 53 7.65 -21.87 -2.24
N LEU A 54 7.42 -22.73 -1.24
CA LEU A 54 6.08 -23.22 -0.92
C LEU A 54 5.27 -22.12 -0.19
N PRO A 55 4.17 -21.60 -0.76
CA PRO A 55 3.32 -20.67 -0.03
C PRO A 55 2.58 -21.38 1.10
N VAL A 56 2.65 -20.79 2.30
CA VAL A 56 1.96 -21.23 3.51
C VAL A 56 1.18 -20.03 4.05
N TYR A 57 -0.13 -20.00 3.80
CA TYR A 57 -1.00 -18.93 4.27
C TYR A 57 -1.65 -19.27 5.62
N VAL A 58 -1.56 -18.35 6.58
CA VAL A 58 -2.23 -18.46 7.88
C VAL A 58 -2.73 -17.10 8.33
N HIS A 59 -4.04 -16.98 8.54
CA HIS A 59 -4.62 -15.87 9.27
C HIS A 59 -4.30 -15.98 10.78
N LEU A 60 -3.77 -14.91 11.38
CA LEU A 60 -3.27 -14.92 12.76
C LEU A 60 -4.34 -15.21 13.81
N ALA A 61 -5.61 -14.94 13.51
CA ALA A 61 -6.74 -15.40 14.31
C ALA A 61 -6.80 -16.93 14.56
N ASN A 62 -6.12 -17.75 13.74
CA ASN A 62 -6.01 -19.20 13.95
C ASN A 62 -4.85 -19.61 14.86
N ILE A 63 -3.93 -18.68 15.16
CA ILE A 63 -2.79 -18.92 16.05
C ILE A 63 -3.28 -18.79 17.48
N ASP A 64 -3.33 -19.91 18.19
CA ASP A 64 -3.65 -19.93 19.62
C ASP A 64 -2.39 -20.27 20.42
N LEU A 65 -1.77 -19.25 21.00
CA LEU A 65 -0.55 -19.42 21.80
C LEU A 65 -0.80 -20.04 23.18
N ARG A 66 -2.07 -20.14 23.63
CA ARG A 66 -2.40 -20.78 24.93
C ARG A 66 -2.16 -22.28 24.92
N GLU A 67 -2.11 -22.88 23.73
CA GLU A 67 -1.81 -24.31 23.55
C GLU A 67 -0.30 -24.60 23.58
N MET A 68 0.58 -23.58 23.70
CA MET A 68 2.03 -23.79 23.75
C MET A 68 2.48 -24.34 25.10
N GLY A 69 3.15 -25.50 25.07
CA GLY A 69 3.95 -25.96 26.21
C GLY A 69 5.22 -25.12 26.37
N LYS A 70 5.79 -25.03 27.58
CA LYS A 70 7.02 -24.27 27.89
C LYS A 70 8.27 -24.65 27.06
N ARG A 71 8.24 -25.74 26.28
CA ARG A 71 9.31 -26.23 25.40
C ARG A 71 8.84 -26.51 23.96
N ALA A 72 7.72 -25.91 23.54
CA ALA A 72 7.18 -26.12 22.20
C ALA A 72 8.04 -25.45 21.11
N ASP A 73 8.14 -26.11 19.96
CA ASP A 73 8.80 -25.57 18.77
C ASP A 73 8.06 -24.31 18.29
N PRO A 74 8.74 -23.17 18.00
CA PRO A 74 8.10 -21.96 17.52
C PRO A 74 7.23 -22.13 16.27
N ALA A 75 7.47 -23.14 15.42
CA ALA A 75 6.64 -23.42 14.25
C ALA A 75 5.35 -24.19 14.58
N GLU A 76 5.21 -24.77 15.77
CA GLU A 76 4.07 -25.61 16.12
C GLU A 76 2.70 -24.89 15.99
N PRO A 77 2.52 -23.64 16.47
CA PRO A 77 1.25 -22.92 16.28
C PRO A 77 0.91 -22.71 14.80
N LEU A 78 1.91 -22.39 13.98
CA LEU A 78 1.75 -22.24 12.53
C LEU A 78 1.31 -23.57 11.90
N VAL A 79 2.02 -24.67 12.19
CA VAL A 79 1.73 -26.00 11.65
C VAL A 79 0.32 -26.44 12.03
N ARG A 80 -0.08 -26.27 13.30
CA ARG A 80 -1.43 -26.60 13.78
C ARG A 80 -2.51 -25.76 13.09
N ALA A 81 -2.25 -24.48 12.85
CA ALA A 81 -3.18 -23.63 12.12
C ALA A 81 -3.38 -24.10 10.67
N VAL A 82 -2.30 -24.46 9.95
CA VAL A 82 -2.41 -24.98 8.59
C VAL A 82 -3.10 -26.36 8.57
N GLN A 83 -2.79 -27.23 9.54
CA GLN A 83 -3.49 -28.52 9.67
C GLN A 83 -4.99 -28.35 9.79
N HIS A 84 -5.45 -27.38 10.61
CA HIS A 84 -6.86 -27.11 10.82
C HIS A 84 -7.57 -26.57 9.56
N GLN A 85 -6.85 -25.85 8.70
CA GLN A 85 -7.36 -25.34 7.43
C GLN A 85 -7.39 -26.42 6.33
N SER A 86 -6.66 -27.53 6.53
CA SER A 86 -6.52 -28.60 5.54
C SER A 86 -7.55 -29.71 5.73
N GLY A 87 -7.87 -30.43 4.64
CA GLY A 87 -8.75 -31.60 4.69
C GLY A 87 -8.19 -32.74 5.54
N TYR A 88 -9.06 -33.66 5.98
CA TYR A 88 -8.73 -34.75 6.92
C TYR A 88 -7.51 -35.60 6.54
N VAL A 89 -7.33 -35.89 5.24
CA VAL A 89 -6.22 -36.71 4.75
C VAL A 89 -4.91 -35.90 4.81
N THR A 90 -4.94 -34.67 4.29
CA THR A 90 -3.78 -33.77 4.22
C THR A 90 -3.28 -33.41 5.62
N SER A 91 -4.18 -33.18 6.58
CA SER A 91 -3.82 -32.74 7.93
C SER A 91 -2.94 -33.73 8.69
N LYS A 92 -2.98 -35.03 8.36
CA LYS A 92 -2.15 -36.07 9.01
C LYS A 92 -0.71 -36.10 8.51
N THR A 93 -0.47 -35.83 7.22
CA THR A 93 0.86 -35.90 6.60
C THR A 93 1.57 -34.56 6.52
N LEU A 94 0.80 -33.46 6.61
CA LEU A 94 1.26 -32.09 6.45
C LEU A 94 2.36 -31.68 7.45
N PRO A 95 2.27 -31.96 8.76
CA PRO A 95 3.26 -31.48 9.72
C PRO A 95 4.68 -31.86 9.35
N ARG A 96 4.91 -33.15 9.06
CA ARG A 96 6.25 -33.66 8.72
C ARG A 96 6.82 -32.94 7.50
N GLN A 97 6.03 -32.80 6.44
CA GLN A 97 6.47 -32.14 5.21
C GLN A 97 6.71 -30.64 5.41
N LEU A 98 5.88 -29.99 6.23
CA LEU A 98 6.01 -28.56 6.50
C LEU A 98 7.24 -28.28 7.36
N TYR A 99 7.48 -29.04 8.43
CA TYR A 99 8.71 -28.95 9.22
C TYR A 99 9.96 -29.20 8.37
N GLU A 100 9.97 -30.23 7.53
CA GLU A 100 11.10 -30.51 6.62
C GLU A 100 11.41 -29.33 5.68
N ARG A 101 10.38 -28.63 5.17
CA ARG A 101 10.56 -27.47 4.29
C ARG A 101 10.95 -26.20 5.05
N LEU A 102 10.35 -25.95 6.22
CA LEU A 102 10.72 -24.85 7.10
C LEU A 102 12.20 -24.92 7.50
N ASN A 103 12.67 -26.11 7.90
CA ASN A 103 14.08 -26.32 8.27
C ASN A 103 15.06 -26.08 7.09
N ARG A 104 14.60 -26.30 5.85
CA ARG A 104 15.40 -26.09 4.63
C ARG A 104 15.34 -24.66 4.09
N GLY A 105 14.47 -23.78 4.60
CA GLY A 105 14.27 -22.45 4.03
C GLY A 105 13.41 -22.44 2.75
N GLY A 106 12.62 -23.49 2.52
CA GLY A 106 11.87 -23.68 1.27
C GLY A 106 10.45 -23.13 1.30
N THR A 107 10.12 -22.24 2.24
CA THR A 107 8.74 -21.76 2.45
C THR A 107 8.61 -20.24 2.35
N LEU A 108 7.46 -19.82 1.84
CA LEU A 108 6.95 -18.46 1.87
C LEU A 108 5.79 -18.44 2.86
N VAL A 109 6.02 -17.93 4.07
CA VAL A 109 5.02 -17.86 5.13
C VAL A 109 4.27 -16.53 5.01
N LEU A 110 2.96 -16.60 4.79
CA LEU A 110 2.07 -15.46 4.63
C LEU A 110 1.15 -15.39 5.86
N LEU A 111 1.41 -14.43 6.74
CA LEU A 111 0.63 -14.19 7.95
C LEU A 111 -0.30 -12.99 7.73
N ASP A 112 -1.59 -13.20 7.99
CA ASP A 112 -2.64 -12.23 7.65
C ASP A 112 -3.44 -11.79 8.88
N GLY A 113 -4.01 -10.58 8.81
CA GLY A 113 -4.89 -10.01 9.83
C GLY A 113 -4.21 -9.66 11.15
N PHE A 114 -2.97 -9.14 11.14
CA PHE A 114 -2.31 -8.66 12.37
C PHE A 114 -3.06 -7.46 12.97
N ASP A 115 -3.48 -6.52 12.12
CA ASP A 115 -4.23 -5.32 12.47
C ASP A 115 -5.70 -5.58 12.82
N GLU A 116 -6.26 -6.70 12.40
CA GLU A 116 -7.61 -7.13 12.78
C GLU A 116 -7.68 -7.70 14.21
N LEU A 117 -6.53 -8.02 14.82
CA LEU A 117 -6.46 -8.56 16.16
C LEU A 117 -6.63 -7.47 17.23
N PRO A 118 -7.24 -7.80 18.38
CA PRO A 118 -7.17 -6.96 19.56
C PRO A 118 -5.71 -6.66 19.94
N VAL A 119 -5.45 -5.44 20.43
CA VAL A 119 -4.08 -4.98 20.80
C VAL A 119 -3.37 -5.96 21.75
N ASN A 120 -4.10 -6.54 22.71
CA ASN A 120 -3.53 -7.53 23.63
C ASN A 120 -3.09 -8.83 22.93
N ASP A 121 -3.82 -9.26 21.91
CA ASP A 121 -3.47 -10.44 21.12
C ASP A 121 -2.27 -10.14 20.21
N GLN A 122 -2.21 -8.93 19.63
CA GLN A 122 -1.03 -8.47 18.89
C GLN A 122 0.22 -8.51 19.78
N ARG A 123 0.16 -7.92 20.98
CA ARG A 123 1.27 -7.90 21.96
C ARG A 123 1.74 -9.31 22.33
N ARG A 124 0.82 -10.27 22.48
CA ARG A 124 1.14 -11.67 22.79
C ARG A 124 1.81 -12.41 21.62
N LEU A 125 1.53 -12.03 20.37
CA LEU A 125 2.12 -12.67 19.19
C LEU A 125 3.57 -12.23 18.92
N LEU A 126 3.97 -11.02 19.31
CA LEU A 126 5.29 -10.48 18.99
C LEU A 126 6.46 -11.34 19.52
N PRO A 127 6.47 -11.82 20.78
CA PRO A 127 7.55 -12.69 21.27
C PRO A 127 7.61 -14.04 20.53
N TRP A 128 6.45 -14.57 20.13
CA TRP A 128 6.36 -15.79 19.32
C TRP A 128 6.94 -15.57 17.92
N LEU A 129 6.56 -14.49 17.23
CA LEU A 129 7.10 -14.12 15.92
C LEU A 129 8.62 -13.97 15.97
N ARG A 130 9.15 -13.29 17.01
CA ARG A 130 10.59 -13.14 17.22
C ARG A 130 11.30 -14.48 17.34
N SER A 131 10.71 -15.40 18.11
CA SER A 131 11.24 -16.75 18.29
C SER A 131 11.20 -17.55 16.99
N PHE A 132 10.12 -17.44 16.22
CA PHE A 132 9.97 -18.08 14.92
C PHE A 132 10.99 -17.58 13.91
N LEU A 133 11.16 -16.26 13.78
CA LEU A 133 12.15 -15.67 12.86
C LEU A 133 13.58 -16.06 13.22
N ARG A 134 13.91 -16.14 14.52
CA ARG A 134 15.24 -16.54 14.98
C ARG A 134 15.58 -17.98 14.57
N GLU A 135 14.65 -18.92 14.78
CA GLU A 135 14.84 -20.34 14.47
C GLU A 135 14.75 -20.62 12.96
N TYR A 136 13.78 -20.02 12.28
CA TYR A 136 13.42 -20.32 10.89
C TYR A 136 13.85 -19.24 9.88
N ARG A 137 14.94 -18.52 10.17
CA ARG A 137 15.45 -17.35 9.39
C ARG A 137 15.70 -17.57 7.90
N LYS A 138 15.79 -18.81 7.44
CA LYS A 138 16.02 -19.14 6.01
C LYS A 138 14.75 -19.05 5.16
N ASN A 139 13.57 -18.91 5.78
CA ASN A 139 12.29 -18.81 5.09
C ASN A 139 11.93 -17.35 4.83
N PHE A 140 11.14 -17.11 3.79
CA PHE A 140 10.62 -15.77 3.50
C PHE A 140 9.29 -15.60 4.24
N VAL A 141 9.17 -14.57 5.07
CA VAL A 141 7.98 -14.35 5.90
C VAL A 141 7.39 -12.97 5.60
N ILE A 142 6.10 -12.92 5.29
CA ILE A 142 5.33 -11.70 5.08
C ILE A 142 4.23 -11.64 6.13
N VAL A 143 4.08 -10.49 6.78
CA VAL A 143 2.98 -10.21 7.71
C VAL A 143 2.19 -9.02 7.17
N ALA A 144 0.89 -9.19 6.97
CA ALA A 144 -0.02 -8.09 6.65
C ALA A 144 -0.47 -7.40 7.94
N GLY A 145 -0.40 -6.06 7.95
CA GLY A 145 -0.80 -5.22 9.07
C GLY A 145 -1.12 -3.80 8.61
N ALA A 146 -1.41 -2.93 9.58
CA ALA A 146 -1.81 -1.54 9.33
C ALA A 146 -0.65 -0.68 8.80
N VAL A 147 -1.01 0.39 8.09
CA VAL A 147 -0.07 1.39 7.57
C VAL A 147 0.54 2.28 8.66
N GLU A 148 -0.03 2.27 9.85
CA GLU A 148 0.41 2.97 11.06
C GLU A 148 0.48 1.95 12.21
N GLY A 149 1.38 2.13 13.17
CA GLY A 149 1.54 1.23 14.32
C GLY A 149 2.35 -0.04 14.06
N PHE A 150 3.02 -0.14 12.91
CA PHE A 150 3.82 -1.32 12.54
C PHE A 150 5.18 -1.40 13.25
N GLY A 151 5.55 -0.41 14.07
CA GLY A 151 6.86 -0.35 14.75
C GLY A 151 7.13 -1.54 15.68
N ALA A 152 6.08 -2.19 16.19
CA ALA A 152 6.22 -3.44 16.93
C ALA A 152 6.77 -4.58 16.07
N LEU A 153 6.37 -4.65 14.80
CA LEU A 153 6.87 -5.66 13.84
C LEU A 153 8.30 -5.33 13.38
N THR A 154 8.66 -4.06 13.24
CA THR A 154 10.05 -3.67 12.88
C THR A 154 11.03 -4.07 13.97
N ARG A 155 10.69 -3.87 15.25
CA ARG A 155 11.50 -4.34 16.39
C ARG A 155 11.64 -5.86 16.47
N VAL A 156 10.70 -6.61 15.91
CA VAL A 156 10.78 -8.08 15.77
C VAL A 156 11.75 -8.49 14.66
N GLY A 157 12.01 -7.62 13.68
CA GLY A 157 12.92 -7.85 12.55
C GLY A 157 12.26 -7.80 11.18
N PHE A 158 11.02 -7.31 11.07
CA PHE A 158 10.35 -7.11 9.78
C PHE A 158 10.71 -5.78 9.13
N THR A 159 10.72 -5.76 7.80
CA THR A 159 10.88 -4.55 7.00
C THR A 159 9.51 -4.11 6.47
N PRO A 160 9.08 -2.85 6.71
CA PRO A 160 7.79 -2.39 6.24
C PRO A 160 7.82 -2.24 4.72
N VAL A 161 6.81 -2.80 4.05
CA VAL A 161 6.59 -2.63 2.61
C VAL A 161 5.13 -2.25 2.43
N PHE A 162 4.89 -1.16 1.71
CA PHE A 162 3.55 -0.65 1.49
C PHE A 162 3.00 -1.13 0.15
N LEU A 163 1.75 -1.60 0.16
CA LEU A 163 1.07 -1.96 -1.08
C LEU A 163 0.87 -0.70 -1.92
N ARG A 164 1.36 -0.75 -3.17
CA ARG A 164 1.08 0.31 -4.14
C ARG A 164 -0.40 0.25 -4.52
N PRO A 165 -1.08 1.41 -4.68
CA PRO A 165 -2.44 1.43 -5.18
C PRO A 165 -2.50 0.86 -6.61
N TRP A 166 -3.69 0.43 -7.02
CA TRP A 166 -3.91 0.03 -8.41
C TRP A 166 -3.78 1.26 -9.32
N LEU A 167 -3.02 1.10 -10.40
CA LEU A 167 -2.92 2.09 -11.48
C LEU A 167 -4.03 1.82 -12.49
N ASP A 168 -4.25 2.75 -13.41
CA ASP A 168 -5.31 2.62 -14.42
C ASP A 168 -5.15 1.36 -15.27
N MET A 169 -3.91 0.99 -15.63
CA MET A 169 -3.64 -0.27 -16.31
C MET A 169 -4.14 -1.48 -15.51
N HIS A 170 -3.98 -1.50 -14.18
CA HIS A 170 -4.46 -2.60 -13.35
C HIS A 170 -5.98 -2.62 -13.28
N ILE A 171 -6.62 -1.45 -13.26
CA ILE A 171 -8.09 -1.30 -13.28
C ILE A 171 -8.64 -1.77 -14.62
N HIS A 172 -8.02 -1.34 -15.73
CA HIS A 172 -8.35 -1.75 -17.08
C HIS A 172 -8.23 -3.27 -17.23
N ASP A 173 -7.08 -3.84 -16.88
CA ASP A 173 -6.83 -5.29 -16.91
C ASP A 173 -7.86 -6.05 -16.07
N ALA A 174 -8.21 -5.55 -14.89
CA ALA A 174 -9.21 -6.19 -14.05
C ALA A 174 -10.60 -6.16 -14.69
N ALA A 175 -11.03 -5.01 -15.22
CA ALA A 175 -12.31 -4.86 -15.91
C ALA A 175 -12.38 -5.80 -17.12
N GLU A 176 -11.35 -5.82 -17.96
CA GLU A 176 -11.25 -6.69 -19.13
C GLU A 176 -11.26 -8.16 -18.76
N ASN A 177 -10.47 -8.57 -17.77
CA ASN A 177 -10.44 -9.96 -17.33
C ASN A 177 -11.80 -10.43 -16.79
N TRP A 178 -12.50 -9.56 -16.04
CA TRP A 178 -13.85 -9.84 -15.58
C TRP A 178 -14.85 -9.94 -16.72
N ALA A 179 -14.82 -9.00 -17.67
CA ALA A 179 -15.70 -9.00 -18.83
C ALA A 179 -15.53 -10.28 -19.67
N ASN A 180 -14.28 -10.65 -19.96
CA ASN A 180 -13.94 -11.85 -20.74
C ASN A 180 -14.36 -13.16 -20.07
N HIS A 181 -14.48 -13.18 -18.74
CA HIS A 181 -14.86 -14.37 -17.95
C HIS A 181 -16.29 -14.32 -17.40
N TRP A 182 -17.07 -13.29 -17.74
CA TRP A 182 -18.39 -13.04 -17.16
C TRP A 182 -19.38 -14.21 -17.30
N SER A 183 -19.38 -14.86 -18.46
CA SER A 183 -20.20 -16.06 -18.73
C SER A 183 -19.90 -17.22 -17.76
N ARG A 184 -18.64 -17.39 -17.37
CA ARG A 184 -18.21 -18.41 -16.40
C ARG A 184 -18.58 -18.03 -14.98
N ILE A 185 -18.44 -16.75 -14.63
CA ILE A 185 -18.74 -16.22 -13.29
C ILE A 185 -20.22 -16.36 -12.96
N THR A 186 -21.09 -16.11 -13.94
CA THR A 186 -22.55 -16.18 -13.78
C THR A 186 -23.12 -17.60 -13.90
N GLY A 187 -22.29 -18.60 -14.24
CA GLY A 187 -22.66 -20.02 -14.25
C GLY A 187 -23.74 -20.42 -15.27
N SER A 188 -24.06 -19.56 -16.25
CA SER A 188 -25.18 -19.76 -17.17
C SER A 188 -24.73 -20.14 -18.58
N ARG A 189 -25.39 -21.14 -19.18
CA ARG A 189 -25.23 -21.52 -20.60
C ARG A 189 -26.09 -20.67 -21.56
N ARG A 190 -26.73 -19.59 -21.09
CA ARG A 190 -27.63 -18.75 -21.91
C ARG A 190 -26.86 -17.69 -22.73
N ARG A 191 -27.44 -17.31 -23.86
CA ARG A 191 -26.94 -16.28 -24.81
C ARG A 191 -26.89 -14.87 -24.21
N ASP A 192 -27.73 -14.58 -23.20
CA ASP A 192 -27.78 -13.27 -22.53
C ASP A 192 -26.60 -13.00 -21.57
N ASN A 193 -25.69 -13.97 -21.37
CA ASN A 193 -24.50 -13.85 -20.52
C ASN A 193 -23.19 -13.84 -21.34
N GLU A 194 -23.24 -13.27 -22.55
CA GLU A 194 -22.05 -12.96 -23.35
C GLU A 194 -21.18 -11.89 -22.65
N ARG A 195 -19.95 -11.67 -23.16
CA ARG A 195 -19.06 -10.61 -22.66
C ARG A 195 -19.85 -9.30 -22.58
N PRO A 196 -19.82 -8.56 -21.46
CA PRO A 196 -20.48 -7.27 -21.33
C PRO A 196 -20.14 -6.35 -22.49
N ALA A 197 -21.12 -5.55 -22.94
CA ALA A 197 -20.90 -4.60 -24.03
C ALA A 197 -19.74 -3.64 -23.69
N GLU A 198 -18.95 -3.26 -24.70
CA GLU A 198 -17.77 -2.40 -24.54
C GLU A 198 -18.09 -1.09 -23.79
N LYS A 199 -19.28 -0.53 -24.03
CA LYS A 199 -19.76 0.64 -23.29
C LYS A 199 -19.83 0.41 -21.77
N LEU A 200 -20.29 -0.76 -21.32
CA LEU A 200 -20.35 -1.12 -19.90
C LEU A 200 -18.95 -1.37 -19.32
N VAL A 201 -18.03 -1.93 -20.11
CA VAL A 201 -16.64 -2.12 -19.69
C VAL A 201 -15.97 -0.78 -19.42
N ARG A 202 -16.08 0.16 -20.36
CA ARG A 202 -15.58 1.55 -20.20
C ARG A 202 -16.24 2.25 -19.01
N LEU A 203 -17.56 2.11 -18.86
CA LEU A 203 -18.31 2.69 -17.74
C LEU A 203 -17.74 2.26 -16.38
N ALA A 204 -17.42 0.97 -16.24
CA ALA A 204 -16.97 0.40 -15.00
C ALA A 204 -15.52 0.78 -14.64
N GLN A 205 -14.73 1.25 -15.61
CA GLN A 205 -13.36 1.75 -15.43
C GLN A 205 -13.33 3.21 -14.93
N GLN A 206 -14.32 4.02 -15.28
CA GLN A 206 -14.36 5.46 -14.94
C GLN A 206 -14.42 5.70 -13.43
N ASN A 207 -13.70 6.70 -12.93
CA ASN A 207 -13.68 7.09 -11.51
C ASN A 207 -13.24 5.98 -10.52
N SER A 208 -12.53 4.96 -10.99
CA SER A 208 -12.19 3.78 -10.19
C SER A 208 -10.88 3.89 -9.40
N ARG A 209 -10.02 4.90 -9.66
CA ARG A 209 -8.76 5.14 -8.93
C ARG A 209 -8.91 5.24 -7.41
N ARG A 210 -10.09 5.65 -6.94
CA ARG A 210 -10.42 5.83 -5.51
C ARG A 210 -10.92 4.55 -4.83
N LEU A 211 -11.20 3.50 -5.60
CA LEU A 211 -11.78 2.26 -5.11
C LEU A 211 -10.68 1.28 -4.70
N THR A 212 -10.90 0.61 -3.57
CA THR A 212 -10.11 -0.58 -3.23
C THR A 212 -10.37 -1.70 -4.24
N PRO A 213 -9.46 -2.68 -4.39
CA PRO A 213 -9.68 -3.83 -5.28
C PRO A 213 -11.01 -4.56 -5.03
N PHE A 214 -11.43 -4.64 -3.77
CA PHE A 214 -12.72 -5.21 -3.38
C PHE A 214 -13.90 -4.34 -3.86
N GLU A 215 -13.86 -3.03 -3.60
CA GLU A 215 -14.93 -2.11 -4.04
C GLU A 215 -15.04 -2.07 -5.57
N LEU A 216 -13.91 -2.05 -6.28
CA LEU A 216 -13.86 -2.14 -7.73
C LEU A 216 -14.49 -3.45 -8.21
N THR A 217 -14.13 -4.59 -7.60
CA THR A 217 -14.71 -5.90 -7.92
C THR A 217 -16.24 -5.89 -7.82
N LEU A 218 -16.78 -5.32 -6.74
CA LEU A 218 -18.22 -5.22 -6.56
C LEU A 218 -18.88 -4.27 -7.56
N ARG A 219 -18.21 -3.15 -7.88
CA ARG A 219 -18.68 -2.22 -8.92
C ARG A 219 -18.73 -2.90 -10.28
N LEU A 220 -17.65 -3.55 -10.71
CA LEU A 220 -17.60 -4.34 -11.96
C LEU A 220 -18.75 -5.35 -12.02
N ARG A 221 -18.92 -6.15 -10.96
CA ARG A 221 -20.00 -7.15 -10.87
C ARG A 221 -21.37 -6.49 -11.02
N GLY A 222 -21.65 -5.44 -10.25
CA GLY A 222 -22.95 -4.79 -10.24
C GLY A 222 -23.26 -4.08 -11.57
N THR A 223 -22.28 -3.41 -12.18
CA THR A 223 -22.42 -2.77 -13.49
C THR A 223 -22.67 -3.79 -14.60
N TYR A 224 -21.93 -4.91 -14.62
CA TYR A 224 -22.12 -5.96 -15.64
C TYR A 224 -23.43 -6.74 -15.47
N ALA A 225 -23.90 -6.88 -14.22
CA ALA A 225 -25.23 -7.41 -13.92
C ALA A 225 -26.35 -6.39 -14.16
N GLN A 226 -26.02 -5.13 -14.51
CA GLN A 226 -26.96 -4.01 -14.66
C GLN A 226 -27.78 -3.75 -13.38
N GLU A 227 -27.19 -4.01 -12.22
CA GLU A 227 -27.74 -3.75 -10.89
C GLU A 227 -27.36 -2.35 -10.37
N LEU A 228 -26.33 -1.72 -10.98
CA LEU A 228 -25.76 -0.45 -10.56
C LEU A 228 -25.76 0.58 -11.70
N GLU A 229 -25.98 1.84 -11.33
CA GLU A 229 -25.83 3.00 -12.20
C GLU A 229 -24.34 3.38 -12.39
N GLU A 230 -24.08 4.31 -13.32
CA GLU A 230 -22.73 4.75 -13.72
C GLU A 230 -21.90 5.32 -12.57
N ASP A 231 -22.52 6.14 -11.73
CA ASP A 231 -21.91 6.85 -10.60
C ASP A 231 -22.12 6.14 -9.26
N ALA A 232 -22.48 4.84 -9.30
CA ALA A 232 -22.71 4.06 -8.10
C ALA A 232 -21.51 4.09 -7.15
N THR A 233 -21.79 4.50 -5.92
CA THR A 233 -20.83 4.58 -4.83
C THR A 233 -20.38 3.18 -4.37
N ALA A 234 -19.23 3.12 -3.70
CA ALA A 234 -18.76 1.89 -3.04
C ALA A 234 -19.79 1.30 -2.07
N ALA A 235 -20.54 2.15 -1.36
CA ALA A 235 -21.61 1.75 -0.45
C ALA A 235 -22.77 1.04 -1.19
N GLN A 236 -23.20 1.59 -2.34
CA GLN A 236 -24.23 0.97 -3.18
C GLN A 236 -23.76 -0.36 -3.77
N ALA A 237 -22.49 -0.46 -4.18
CA ALA A 237 -21.92 -1.72 -4.68
C ALA A 237 -21.88 -2.82 -3.60
N ILE A 238 -21.51 -2.47 -2.36
CA ILE A 238 -21.57 -3.38 -1.21
C ILE A 238 -23.01 -3.78 -0.89
N GLN A 239 -23.94 -2.83 -0.91
CA GLN A 239 -25.35 -3.10 -0.68
C GLN A 239 -25.93 -4.09 -1.69
N ALA A 240 -25.64 -3.90 -2.99
CA ALA A 240 -26.07 -4.81 -4.05
C ALA A 240 -25.50 -6.22 -3.86
N TYR A 241 -24.22 -6.32 -3.46
CA TYR A 241 -23.59 -7.61 -3.13
C TYR A 241 -24.27 -8.32 -1.95
N LEU A 242 -24.53 -7.61 -0.86
CA LEU A 242 -25.20 -8.17 0.33
C LEU A 242 -26.63 -8.61 0.01
N ARG A 243 -27.36 -7.81 -0.78
CA ARG A 243 -28.69 -8.14 -1.28
C ARG A 243 -28.67 -9.43 -2.10
N ALA A 244 -27.74 -9.55 -3.04
CA ALA A 244 -27.57 -10.76 -3.86
C ALA A 244 -27.17 -12.00 -3.03
N ALA A 245 -26.55 -11.81 -1.86
CA ALA A 245 -26.25 -12.87 -0.90
C ALA A 245 -27.45 -13.25 0.01
N GLY A 246 -28.60 -12.56 -0.13
CA GLY A 246 -29.80 -12.79 0.67
C GLY A 246 -29.83 -12.07 2.02
N VAL A 247 -28.99 -11.04 2.22
CA VAL A 247 -28.96 -10.24 3.44
C VAL A 247 -29.90 -9.04 3.29
N GLU A 248 -31.14 -9.20 3.77
CA GLU A 248 -32.20 -8.19 3.70
C GLU A 248 -33.06 -8.19 4.97
N GLY A 249 -33.81 -7.10 5.20
CA GLY A 249 -34.78 -7.00 6.30
C GLY A 249 -34.14 -7.26 7.67
N GLU A 250 -34.69 -8.20 8.42
CA GLU A 250 -34.22 -8.57 9.76
C GLU A 250 -32.77 -9.07 9.76
N THR A 251 -32.40 -9.91 8.78
CA THR A 251 -31.03 -10.44 8.67
C THR A 251 -29.98 -9.34 8.46
N LEU A 252 -30.36 -8.23 7.81
CA LEU A 252 -29.49 -7.07 7.63
C LEU A 252 -29.26 -6.35 8.95
N THR A 253 -30.30 -6.17 9.77
CA THR A 253 -30.20 -5.54 11.10
C THR A 253 -29.33 -6.38 12.04
N GLU A 254 -29.54 -7.70 12.06
CA GLU A 254 -28.72 -8.62 12.87
C GLU A 254 -27.26 -8.64 12.38
N ALA A 255 -27.04 -8.69 11.06
CA ALA A 255 -25.69 -8.64 10.49
C ALA A 255 -24.97 -7.31 10.79
N ALA A 256 -25.70 -6.20 10.85
CA ALA A 256 -25.17 -4.89 11.26
C ALA A 256 -24.67 -4.89 12.71
N GLN A 257 -25.42 -5.51 13.63
CA GLN A 257 -25.00 -5.66 15.02
C GLN A 257 -23.76 -6.57 15.16
N VAL A 258 -23.75 -7.71 14.44
CA VAL A 258 -22.60 -8.62 14.40
C VAL A 258 -21.35 -7.92 13.84
N ALA A 259 -21.51 -7.11 12.80
CA ALA A 259 -20.41 -6.32 12.25
C ALA A 259 -19.91 -5.25 13.22
N ALA A 260 -20.80 -4.51 13.87
CA ALA A 260 -20.42 -3.53 14.90
C ALA A 260 -19.68 -4.19 16.09
N LEU A 261 -20.07 -5.41 16.47
CA LEU A 261 -19.35 -6.22 17.44
C LEU A 261 -17.91 -6.53 16.97
N GLN A 262 -17.74 -7.04 15.74
CA GLN A 262 -16.41 -7.30 15.19
C GLN A 262 -15.52 -6.04 15.22
N ILE A 263 -16.02 -4.92 14.70
CA ILE A 263 -15.25 -3.67 14.62
C ILE A 263 -14.87 -3.16 16.03
N THR A 264 -15.68 -3.47 17.03
CA THR A 264 -15.43 -3.08 18.42
C THR A 264 -14.42 -3.98 19.13
N GLU A 265 -14.59 -5.30 19.01
CA GLU A 265 -13.88 -6.28 19.84
C GLU A 265 -12.81 -7.05 19.06
N GLY A 266 -12.61 -6.75 17.78
CA GLY A 266 -11.73 -7.46 16.85
C GLY A 266 -12.34 -8.75 16.31
N PHE A 267 -13.07 -9.49 17.14
CA PHE A 267 -13.71 -10.76 16.78
C PHE A 267 -15.19 -10.81 17.14
N ILE A 268 -15.90 -11.70 16.46
CA ILE A 268 -17.23 -12.12 16.86
C ILE A 268 -17.09 -13.41 17.68
N SER A 269 -17.68 -13.44 18.88
CA SER A 269 -17.84 -14.68 19.65
C SER A 269 -19.31 -15.00 19.85
N ALA A 270 -19.67 -16.29 19.86
CA ALA A 270 -21.07 -16.70 20.04
C ALA A 270 -21.61 -16.29 21.41
N THR A 271 -20.74 -16.30 22.43
CA THR A 271 -21.06 -15.84 23.79
C THR A 271 -21.41 -14.36 23.79
N ARG A 272 -20.55 -13.51 23.22
CA ARG A 272 -20.79 -12.07 23.21
C ARG A 272 -21.99 -11.67 22.37
N LEU A 273 -22.20 -12.35 21.24
CA LEU A 273 -23.39 -12.13 20.42
C LEU A 273 -24.67 -12.46 21.19
N HIS A 274 -24.69 -13.55 21.96
CA HIS A 274 -25.83 -13.88 22.80
C HIS A 274 -26.11 -12.83 23.88
N GLU A 275 -25.05 -12.31 24.53
CA GLU A 275 -25.17 -11.21 25.50
C GLU A 275 -25.81 -9.96 24.88
N ILE A 276 -25.42 -9.60 23.66
CA ILE A 276 -25.98 -8.45 22.94
C ILE A 276 -27.45 -8.68 22.58
N ILE A 277 -27.79 -9.86 22.05
CA ILE A 277 -29.19 -10.23 21.76
C ILE A 277 -30.03 -10.19 23.04
N SER A 278 -29.45 -10.57 24.19
CA SER A 278 -30.10 -10.49 25.50
C SER A 278 -30.20 -9.09 26.10
N GLY A 279 -29.75 -8.05 25.38
CA GLY A 279 -29.90 -6.64 25.77
C GLY A 279 -28.68 -6.00 26.42
N GLN A 280 -27.52 -6.68 26.47
CA GLN A 280 -26.29 -6.02 26.94
C GLN A 280 -25.69 -5.14 25.85
N PRO A 281 -25.42 -3.85 26.11
CA PRO A 281 -24.86 -2.96 25.11
C PRO A 281 -23.41 -3.36 24.77
N LEU A 282 -22.97 -2.96 23.57
CA LEU A 282 -21.55 -2.99 23.19
C LEU A 282 -20.74 -2.17 24.21
N PRO A 283 -19.51 -2.59 24.55
CA PRO A 283 -18.68 -1.84 25.49
C PRO A 283 -18.43 -0.43 24.94
N VAL A 284 -18.55 0.56 25.83
CA VAL A 284 -18.23 1.97 25.54
C VAL A 284 -16.72 2.20 25.52
N SER A 285 -15.92 1.19 25.92
CA SER A 285 -14.56 1.36 26.44
C SER A 285 -13.69 2.34 25.65
N THR A 286 -13.22 3.34 26.40
CA THR A 286 -12.30 4.43 26.03
C THR A 286 -10.85 4.14 26.44
N THR A 287 -10.52 2.93 26.86
CA THR A 287 -9.18 2.60 27.39
C THR A 287 -8.57 1.38 26.69
N PRO A 288 -7.29 1.44 26.29
CA PRO A 288 -6.47 0.24 26.24
C PRO A 288 -6.53 -0.40 27.63
N VAL A 289 -6.63 -1.72 27.70
CA VAL A 289 -6.38 -2.45 28.95
C VAL A 289 -5.06 -1.93 29.52
N ALA A 290 -5.07 -1.55 30.80
CA ALA A 290 -3.99 -0.86 31.50
C ALA A 290 -2.59 -1.31 31.08
N THR A 291 -1.71 -0.34 30.85
CA THR A 291 -0.26 -0.49 30.86
C THR A 291 0.19 -0.92 32.26
N GLU A 292 0.42 -2.21 32.45
CA GLU A 292 1.53 -2.67 33.28
C GLU A 292 2.78 -2.63 32.36
N ASP A 293 3.28 -1.41 32.10
CA ASP A 293 4.63 -1.20 31.61
C ASP A 293 5.48 -0.82 32.83
N ASP A 294 6.13 -1.83 33.39
CA ASP A 294 7.48 -1.77 33.97
C ASP A 294 7.87 -3.23 34.20
N ASP A 295 8.70 -3.76 33.30
CA ASP A 295 9.57 -4.96 33.46
C ASP A 295 9.84 -5.60 32.07
N LEU A 296 10.49 -4.84 31.18
CA LEU A 296 11.29 -5.41 30.08
C LEU A 296 12.77 -5.53 30.45
N GLU A 297 13.07 -5.62 31.74
CA GLU A 297 14.37 -6.08 32.24
C GLU A 297 14.16 -7.27 33.18
N GLY A 298 14.64 -8.43 32.73
CA GLY A 298 15.01 -9.60 33.53
C GLY A 298 14.14 -9.98 34.73
N ASN A 299 13.21 -10.92 34.53
CA ASN A 299 12.90 -11.87 35.60
C ASN A 299 12.68 -13.29 35.06
N GLU A 300 13.66 -14.16 35.29
CA GLU A 300 13.66 -15.59 34.92
C GLU A 300 12.74 -16.46 35.81
N ASN A 301 11.94 -15.85 36.70
CA ASN A 301 11.07 -16.60 37.60
C ASN A 301 9.61 -16.42 37.21
N GLY A 302 9.05 -17.48 36.63
CA GLY A 302 7.68 -17.51 36.15
C GLY A 302 6.65 -17.48 37.26
N ASP A 303 5.96 -16.35 37.39
CA ASP A 303 4.59 -16.31 37.89
C ASP A 303 3.66 -15.73 36.83
N VAL A 304 2.70 -16.56 36.44
CA VAL A 304 1.68 -16.26 35.44
C VAL A 304 0.59 -15.44 36.14
N ILE A 305 0.50 -14.14 35.82
CA ILE A 305 -0.65 -13.31 36.22
C ILE A 305 -1.93 -13.89 35.63
N ALA A 306 -2.94 -14.05 36.47
CA ALA A 306 -4.16 -14.82 36.21
C ALA A 306 -4.96 -14.33 34.99
N SER A 307 -5.29 -15.26 34.09
CA SER A 307 -6.19 -15.05 32.95
C SER A 307 -7.66 -14.95 33.39
N PRO A 308 -8.51 -14.20 32.65
CA PRO A 308 -9.95 -14.31 32.83
C PRO A 308 -10.39 -15.73 32.46
N THR A 309 -11.11 -16.33 33.39
CA THR A 309 -11.66 -17.69 33.38
C THR A 309 -12.29 -18.09 32.04
N LYS A 310 -12.10 -19.37 31.66
CA LYS A 310 -12.79 -20.07 30.57
C LYS A 310 -14.29 -19.72 30.56
N ALA A 311 -14.71 -18.80 29.70
CA ALA A 311 -16.12 -18.59 29.41
C ALA A 311 -16.68 -19.89 28.83
N ALA A 312 -17.76 -20.40 29.43
CA ALA A 312 -18.42 -21.63 28.99
C ALA A 312 -18.90 -21.45 27.54
N ALA A 313 -18.51 -22.37 26.65
CA ALA A 313 -18.94 -22.36 25.26
C ALA A 313 -20.47 -22.53 25.20
N ILE A 314 -21.17 -21.52 24.70
CA ILE A 314 -22.62 -21.60 24.48
C ILE A 314 -22.90 -22.73 23.48
N PRO A 315 -23.91 -23.61 23.73
CA PRO A 315 -24.21 -24.71 22.83
C PRO A 315 -24.57 -24.22 21.43
N LYS A 316 -24.09 -24.92 20.39
CA LYS A 316 -24.33 -24.67 18.94
C LYS A 316 -25.81 -24.55 18.51
N LYS A 317 -26.75 -24.76 19.43
CA LYS A 317 -28.20 -24.64 19.22
C LYS A 317 -28.78 -23.29 19.67
N SER A 318 -28.01 -22.39 20.28
CA SER A 318 -28.48 -21.04 20.60
C SER A 318 -28.82 -20.25 19.34
N GLU A 319 -29.73 -19.28 19.47
CA GLU A 319 -30.12 -18.35 18.40
C GLU A 319 -28.90 -17.67 17.76
N ALA A 320 -28.00 -17.13 18.61
CA ALA A 320 -26.72 -16.57 18.18
C ALA A 320 -25.87 -17.56 17.36
N GLY A 321 -25.77 -18.82 17.80
CA GLY A 321 -25.01 -19.86 17.11
C GLY A 321 -25.63 -20.26 15.77
N GLN A 322 -26.96 -20.25 15.66
CA GLN A 322 -27.68 -20.53 14.40
C GLN A 322 -27.47 -19.38 13.41
N PHE A 323 -27.56 -18.13 13.87
CA PHE A 323 -27.34 -16.96 13.01
C PHE A 323 -25.91 -16.91 12.45
N LEU A 324 -24.89 -17.16 13.28
CA LEU A 324 -23.50 -17.24 12.82
C LEU A 324 -23.32 -18.36 11.78
N LYS A 325 -23.99 -19.50 11.96
CA LYS A 325 -23.96 -20.59 10.97
C LYS A 325 -24.63 -20.19 9.65
N THR A 326 -25.71 -19.38 9.70
CA THR A 326 -26.35 -18.83 8.50
C THR A 326 -25.39 -17.92 7.74
N LEU A 327 -24.75 -16.96 8.42
CA LEU A 327 -23.76 -16.06 7.80
C LEU A 327 -22.54 -16.83 7.25
N GLU A 328 -22.11 -17.89 7.92
CA GLU A 328 -21.03 -18.78 7.46
C GLU A 328 -21.45 -19.53 6.18
N THR A 329 -22.69 -20.03 6.13
CA THR A 329 -23.25 -20.72 4.95
C THR A 329 -23.43 -19.77 3.75
N MET A 330 -23.77 -18.50 4.01
CA MET A 330 -23.80 -17.43 3.00
C MET A 330 -22.40 -17.03 2.52
N GLY A 331 -21.33 -17.50 3.19
CA GLY A 331 -19.94 -17.19 2.84
C GLY A 331 -19.47 -15.81 3.28
N LEU A 332 -20.25 -15.12 4.11
CA LEU A 332 -19.96 -13.75 4.58
C LEU A 332 -18.94 -13.72 5.70
N ILE A 333 -18.95 -14.73 6.58
CA ILE A 333 -18.01 -14.85 7.70
C ILE A 333 -17.20 -16.15 7.60
N ARG A 334 -16.05 -16.18 8.27
CA ARG A 334 -15.19 -17.34 8.46
C ARG A 334 -15.06 -17.64 9.94
N ARG A 335 -15.05 -18.93 10.28
CA ARG A 335 -14.81 -19.43 11.63
C ARG A 335 -13.32 -19.72 11.83
N TYR A 336 -12.79 -19.29 12.96
CA TYR A 336 -11.42 -19.50 13.43
C TYR A 336 -11.40 -20.32 14.72
N ARG A 337 -10.19 -20.66 15.20
CA ARG A 337 -10.00 -21.36 16.48
C ARG A 337 -10.49 -20.49 17.66
N GLY A 338 -10.89 -21.15 18.75
CA GLY A 338 -11.29 -20.46 19.98
C GLY A 338 -12.66 -19.75 19.91
N ASP A 339 -13.59 -20.24 19.08
CA ASP A 339 -14.93 -19.64 18.88
C ASP A 339 -14.91 -18.20 18.36
N ARG A 340 -13.91 -17.89 17.52
CA ARG A 340 -13.74 -16.60 16.88
C ARG A 340 -14.32 -16.64 15.46
N TYR A 341 -15.05 -15.61 15.08
CA TYR A 341 -15.54 -15.42 13.72
C TYR A 341 -15.14 -14.04 13.21
N LEU A 342 -14.86 -13.93 11.91
CA LEU A 342 -14.64 -12.67 11.21
C LEU A 342 -15.40 -12.64 9.89
N PHE A 343 -15.91 -11.48 9.50
CA PHE A 343 -16.32 -11.22 8.12
C PHE A 343 -15.15 -11.47 7.17
N ARG A 344 -15.44 -12.07 6.03
CA ARG A 344 -14.45 -12.38 4.99
C ARG A 344 -13.85 -11.11 4.36
N TYR A 345 -14.60 -10.01 4.36
CA TYR A 345 -14.21 -8.75 3.75
C TYR A 345 -14.44 -7.61 4.74
N ALA A 346 -13.37 -6.98 5.22
CA ALA A 346 -13.44 -5.85 6.14
C ALA A 346 -14.30 -4.68 5.63
N PRO A 347 -14.27 -4.29 4.33
CA PRO A 347 -15.16 -3.25 3.82
C PRO A 347 -16.66 -3.58 3.97
N ALA A 348 -17.05 -4.85 3.79
CA ALA A 348 -18.43 -5.29 3.95
C ALA A 348 -18.86 -5.23 5.43
N ALA A 349 -17.97 -5.63 6.36
CA ALA A 349 -18.21 -5.47 7.79
C ALA A 349 -18.35 -3.99 8.18
N ALA A 350 -17.48 -3.12 7.66
CA ALA A 350 -17.54 -1.69 7.94
C ALA A 350 -18.84 -1.04 7.42
N TYR A 351 -19.30 -1.42 6.22
CA TYR A 351 -20.59 -0.97 5.69
C TYR A 351 -21.76 -1.45 6.55
N LEU A 352 -21.81 -2.74 6.92
CA LEU A 352 -22.86 -3.29 7.79
C LEU A 352 -22.88 -2.58 9.15
N ALA A 353 -21.71 -2.38 9.78
CA ALA A 353 -21.60 -1.64 11.02
C ALA A 353 -22.07 -0.18 10.88
N SER A 354 -21.91 0.43 9.70
CA SER A 354 -22.32 1.81 9.45
C SER A 354 -23.84 2.01 9.60
N LEU A 355 -24.63 0.96 9.38
CA LEU A 355 -26.09 0.98 9.54
C LEU A 355 -26.53 1.14 11.00
N THR A 356 -25.62 0.92 11.96
CA THR A 356 -25.90 1.10 13.40
C THR A 356 -25.71 2.55 13.86
N VAL A 357 -24.92 3.35 13.13
CA VAL A 357 -24.57 4.75 13.45
C VAL A 357 -25.79 5.65 13.69
N PRO A 358 -26.87 5.61 12.88
CA PRO A 358 -28.04 6.47 13.10
C PRO A 358 -28.73 6.27 14.46
N THR A 359 -28.58 5.08 15.04
CA THR A 359 -29.21 4.71 16.32
C THR A 359 -28.30 4.90 17.53
N MET A 360 -27.04 5.29 17.31
CA MET A 360 -26.06 5.43 18.39
C MET A 360 -26.26 6.72 19.19
N PRO A 361 -26.10 6.67 20.52
CA PRO A 361 -26.03 7.87 21.35
C PRO A 361 -24.84 8.76 20.94
N ALA A 362 -25.02 10.08 21.03
CA ALA A 362 -23.98 11.06 20.67
C ALA A 362 -22.66 10.86 21.42
N GLU A 363 -22.72 10.43 22.68
CA GLU A 363 -21.52 10.17 23.48
C GLU A 363 -20.72 8.99 22.94
N LEU A 364 -21.41 7.92 22.52
CA LEU A 364 -20.76 6.78 21.87
C LEU A 364 -20.16 7.19 20.53
N LEU A 365 -20.84 8.03 19.74
CA LEU A 365 -20.32 8.53 18.48
C LEU A 365 -19.00 9.30 18.65
N ARG A 366 -18.86 10.12 19.71
CA ARG A 366 -17.60 10.82 20.02
C ARG A 366 -16.45 9.87 20.30
N VAL A 367 -16.70 8.85 21.12
CA VAL A 367 -15.69 7.84 21.44
C VAL A 367 -15.29 7.07 20.18
N ARG A 368 -16.27 6.57 19.42
CA ARG A 368 -16.01 5.80 18.19
C ARG A 368 -15.31 6.63 17.12
N ALA A 369 -15.61 7.92 17.04
CA ALA A 369 -14.97 8.81 16.05
C ALA A 369 -13.45 8.75 16.13
N MET A 370 -12.87 8.60 17.33
CA MET A 370 -11.42 8.56 17.55
C MET A 370 -10.79 7.17 17.39
N GLN A 371 -11.58 6.10 17.25
CA GLN A 371 -11.06 4.74 17.13
C GLN A 371 -10.68 4.41 15.67
N PRO A 372 -9.43 3.98 15.37
CA PRO A 372 -9.01 3.65 14.01
C PRO A 372 -9.88 2.59 13.32
N ALA A 373 -10.33 1.57 14.06
CA ALA A 373 -11.20 0.51 13.55
C ALA A 373 -12.54 1.04 12.98
N TRP A 374 -13.01 2.20 13.47
CA TRP A 374 -14.29 2.80 13.06
C TRP A 374 -14.18 3.77 11.88
N GLU A 375 -12.97 4.05 11.38
CA GLU A 375 -12.78 5.05 10.32
C GLU A 375 -13.54 4.72 9.03
N ASN A 376 -13.49 3.45 8.60
CA ASN A 376 -14.25 3.00 7.43
C ASN A 376 -15.75 2.91 7.71
N VAL A 377 -16.15 2.69 8.96
CA VAL A 377 -17.56 2.70 9.36
C VAL A 377 -18.15 4.10 9.16
N PHE A 378 -17.46 5.14 9.63
CA PHE A 378 -17.89 6.53 9.42
C PHE A 378 -17.82 6.96 7.96
N ARG A 379 -16.83 6.47 7.19
CA ARG A 379 -16.78 6.69 5.74
C ARG A 379 -18.07 6.23 5.06
N TYR A 380 -18.50 4.99 5.34
CA TYR A 380 -19.75 4.47 4.76
C TYR A 380 -21.00 5.12 5.37
N ALA A 381 -20.99 5.46 6.67
CA ALA A 381 -22.10 6.14 7.31
C ALA A 381 -22.37 7.51 6.67
N ALA A 382 -21.33 8.24 6.27
CA ALA A 382 -21.46 9.54 5.60
C ALA A 382 -22.32 9.51 4.32
N SER A 383 -22.46 8.33 3.68
CA SER A 383 -23.25 8.19 2.46
C SER A 383 -24.76 8.09 2.71
N HIS A 384 -25.20 7.81 3.94
CA HIS A 384 -26.62 7.56 4.24
C HIS A 384 -27.13 8.22 5.53
N THR A 385 -26.25 8.78 6.37
CA THR A 385 -26.64 9.46 7.60
C THR A 385 -25.71 10.63 7.94
N SER A 386 -26.16 11.53 8.84
CA SER A 386 -25.32 12.61 9.35
C SER A 386 -24.26 12.05 10.31
N ILE A 387 -23.02 12.50 10.13
CA ILE A 387 -21.88 12.16 10.99
C ILE A 387 -21.24 13.42 11.58
N ASP A 388 -22.00 14.52 11.69
CA ASP A 388 -21.50 15.84 12.09
C ASP A 388 -20.77 15.79 13.44
N THR A 389 -21.29 15.02 14.41
CA THR A 389 -20.64 14.82 15.72
C THR A 389 -19.27 14.16 15.60
N ALA A 390 -19.11 13.15 14.73
CA ALA A 390 -17.85 12.48 14.53
C ALA A 390 -16.83 13.37 13.82
N VAL A 391 -17.29 14.16 12.83
CA VAL A 391 -16.48 15.16 12.13
C VAL A 391 -15.98 16.22 13.10
N GLN A 392 -16.88 16.80 13.91
CA GLN A 392 -16.52 17.79 14.92
C GLN A 392 -15.50 17.23 15.91
N MET A 393 -15.68 16.00 16.37
CA MET A 393 -14.75 15.36 17.30
C MET A 393 -13.34 15.21 16.69
N ARG A 394 -13.23 14.74 15.44
CA ARG A 394 -11.94 14.62 14.76
C ARG A 394 -11.27 15.98 14.51
N LEU A 395 -12.01 16.99 14.08
CA LEU A 395 -11.45 18.31 13.81
C LEU A 395 -11.08 19.09 15.09
N ALA A 396 -11.71 18.77 16.22
CA ALA A 396 -11.38 19.36 17.52
C ALA A 396 -10.13 18.70 18.15
N ALA A 397 -9.73 17.51 17.71
CA ALA A 397 -8.54 16.85 18.19
C ALA A 397 -7.26 17.59 17.74
N PRO A 398 -6.19 17.62 18.56
CA PRO A 398 -4.96 18.31 18.21
C PRO A 398 -4.36 17.79 16.89
N PRO A 399 -3.87 18.68 16.01
CA PRO A 399 -3.24 18.25 14.77
C PRO A 399 -1.96 17.47 15.07
N ASN A 400 -1.69 16.43 14.28
CA ASN A 400 -0.46 15.65 14.34
C ASN A 400 0.39 15.89 13.07
N LEU A 401 1.63 15.41 13.03
CA LEU A 401 2.55 15.65 11.91
C LEU A 401 2.03 15.08 10.59
N LEU A 402 1.30 13.97 10.68
CA LEU A 402 0.69 13.28 9.54
C LEU A 402 -0.63 13.90 9.07
N GLN A 403 -1.15 14.91 9.78
CA GLN A 403 -2.47 15.50 9.58
C GLN A 403 -3.61 14.45 9.55
N THR A 404 -3.47 13.37 10.32
CA THR A 404 -4.34 12.18 10.24
C THR A 404 -5.82 12.56 10.40
N HIS A 405 -6.17 13.41 11.37
CA HIS A 405 -7.57 13.77 11.62
C HIS A 405 -8.23 14.50 10.45
N LEU A 406 -7.57 15.52 9.89
CA LEU A 406 -8.08 16.26 8.73
C LEU A 406 -8.19 15.35 7.50
N LEU A 407 -7.21 14.49 7.27
CA LEU A 407 -7.19 13.56 6.13
C LEU A 407 -8.20 12.42 6.27
N THR A 408 -8.47 11.94 7.49
CA THR A 408 -9.54 10.96 7.74
C THR A 408 -10.91 11.58 7.43
N VAL A 409 -11.15 12.84 7.82
CA VAL A 409 -12.39 13.55 7.45
C VAL A 409 -12.46 13.81 5.94
N ALA A 410 -11.33 14.10 5.27
CA ALA A 410 -11.28 14.20 3.82
C ALA A 410 -11.66 12.87 3.13
N ARG A 411 -11.26 11.73 3.70
CA ARG A 411 -11.70 10.41 3.22
C ARG A 411 -13.20 10.18 3.43
N TRP A 412 -13.76 10.64 4.55
CA TRP A 412 -15.21 10.61 4.76
C TRP A 412 -15.96 11.48 3.76
N LEU A 413 -15.38 12.63 3.37
CA LEU A 413 -15.97 13.52 2.36
C LEU A 413 -16.19 12.81 1.03
N GLY A 414 -15.27 11.93 0.63
CA GLY A 414 -15.38 11.18 -0.63
C GLY A 414 -16.56 10.22 -0.70
N SER A 415 -17.22 9.93 0.42
CA SER A 415 -18.45 9.12 0.48
C SER A 415 -19.65 9.91 1.02
N ALA A 416 -19.46 11.18 1.38
CA ALA A 416 -20.51 11.98 1.99
C ALA A 416 -21.53 12.47 0.96
N SER A 417 -22.80 12.52 1.38
CA SER A 417 -23.87 13.14 0.57
C SER A 417 -23.54 14.60 0.20
N GLU A 418 -24.08 15.09 -0.92
CA GLU A 418 -23.85 16.48 -1.37
C GLU A 418 -24.33 17.52 -0.35
N GLY A 419 -25.31 17.18 0.48
CA GLY A 419 -25.89 18.06 1.51
C GLY A 419 -25.11 18.13 2.82
N ALA A 420 -23.96 17.46 2.94
CA ALA A 420 -23.16 17.47 4.18
C ALA A 420 -22.69 18.88 4.57
N SER A 421 -23.08 19.35 5.76
CA SER A 421 -22.84 20.72 6.23
C SER A 421 -21.35 21.10 6.35
N TRP A 422 -20.49 20.12 6.61
CA TRP A 422 -19.06 20.29 6.82
C TRP A 422 -18.21 20.27 5.53
N ARG A 423 -18.79 19.87 4.38
CA ARG A 423 -18.10 19.72 3.09
C ARG A 423 -17.29 20.94 2.69
N VAL A 424 -17.92 22.11 2.67
CA VAL A 424 -17.29 23.38 2.25
C VAL A 424 -16.14 23.76 3.20
N ASN A 425 -16.33 23.57 4.50
CA ASN A 425 -15.32 23.88 5.50
C ASN A 425 -14.07 23.00 5.32
N ILE A 426 -14.24 21.70 5.11
CA ILE A 426 -13.11 20.78 4.91
C ILE A 426 -12.32 21.10 3.65
N LEU A 427 -12.99 21.34 2.52
CA LEU A 427 -12.30 21.74 1.29
C LEU A 427 -11.54 23.06 1.47
N LYS A 428 -12.11 24.02 2.20
CA LYS A 428 -11.45 25.28 2.53
C LYS A 428 -10.21 25.06 3.40
N GLN A 429 -10.29 24.21 4.44
CA GLN A 429 -9.15 23.90 5.30
C GLN A 429 -8.04 23.18 4.54
N LEU A 430 -8.38 22.18 3.74
CA LEU A 430 -7.43 21.49 2.87
C LEU A 430 -6.78 22.44 1.86
N GLY A 431 -7.58 23.27 1.17
CA GLY A 431 -7.06 24.24 0.21
C GLY A 431 -6.17 25.30 0.84
N ASN A 432 -6.51 25.77 2.04
CA ASN A 432 -5.66 26.70 2.80
C ASN A 432 -4.34 26.03 3.19
N SER A 433 -4.39 24.82 3.78
CA SER A 433 -3.19 24.06 4.16
C SER A 433 -2.28 23.75 2.97
N PHE A 434 -2.88 23.44 1.82
CA PHE A 434 -2.15 23.22 0.56
C PHE A 434 -1.46 24.49 0.03
N MET A 435 -2.00 25.67 0.32
CA MET A 435 -1.48 26.96 -0.17
C MET A 435 -0.62 27.70 0.85
N THR A 436 -0.52 27.19 2.09
CA THR A 436 0.26 27.80 3.17
C THR A 436 1.74 27.97 2.75
N PRO A 437 2.33 29.17 2.90
CA PRO A 437 3.77 29.38 2.68
C PRO A 437 4.61 28.55 3.65
N ASN A 438 5.82 28.11 3.25
CA ASN A 438 6.76 27.36 4.10
C ASN A 438 6.20 26.06 4.72
N GLN A 439 5.10 25.51 4.18
CA GLN A 439 4.58 24.22 4.63
C GLN A 439 5.55 23.10 4.22
N TYR A 440 5.82 22.19 5.16
CA TYR A 440 6.66 21.02 4.91
C TYR A 440 6.15 20.19 3.71
N PRO A 441 7.06 19.72 2.84
CA PRO A 441 6.73 18.92 1.65
C PRO A 441 5.76 17.77 1.94
N LEU A 442 6.07 16.96 2.96
CA LEU A 442 5.27 15.81 3.36
C LEU A 442 3.81 16.17 3.65
N VAL A 443 3.58 17.25 4.40
CA VAL A 443 2.20 17.69 4.72
C VAL A 443 1.51 18.15 3.45
N ARG A 444 2.17 18.95 2.61
CA ARG A 444 1.58 19.48 1.38
C ARG A 444 1.20 18.36 0.41
N GLU A 445 2.07 17.38 0.23
CA GLU A 445 1.84 16.18 -0.59
C GLU A 445 0.65 15.36 -0.07
N ARG A 446 0.57 15.13 1.24
CA ARG A 446 -0.54 14.41 1.86
C ARG A 446 -1.87 15.15 1.72
N ILE A 447 -1.87 16.48 1.83
CA ILE A 447 -3.07 17.31 1.63
C ILE A 447 -3.50 17.27 0.16
N ALA A 448 -2.56 17.33 -0.79
CA ALA A 448 -2.84 17.18 -2.22
C ALA A 448 -3.49 15.81 -2.50
N ALA A 449 -2.89 14.72 -2.00
CA ALA A 449 -3.45 13.38 -2.11
C ALA A 449 -4.83 13.27 -1.44
N GLY A 450 -5.02 13.92 -0.29
CA GLY A 450 -6.30 13.99 0.41
C GLY A 450 -7.38 14.68 -0.42
N LEU A 451 -7.07 15.83 -1.02
CA LEU A 451 -7.95 16.58 -1.94
C LEU A 451 -8.34 15.73 -3.16
N VAL A 452 -7.37 15.09 -3.82
CA VAL A 452 -7.63 14.16 -4.93
C VAL A 452 -8.51 12.99 -4.47
N GLY A 453 -8.21 12.42 -3.30
CA GLY A 453 -8.96 11.31 -2.71
C GLY A 453 -10.41 11.62 -2.36
N THR A 454 -10.76 12.89 -2.12
CA THR A 454 -12.17 13.30 -1.97
C THR A 454 -12.96 13.08 -3.27
N GLY A 455 -12.28 13.25 -4.42
CA GLY A 455 -12.85 13.43 -5.74
C GLY A 455 -14.07 14.36 -5.79
N ASP A 456 -14.04 15.41 -4.98
CA ASP A 456 -14.93 16.56 -5.09
C ASP A 456 -14.50 17.41 -6.29
N LYS A 457 -15.46 17.79 -7.15
CA LYS A 457 -15.21 18.70 -8.28
C LYS A 457 -14.59 20.04 -7.88
N ASN A 458 -14.84 20.53 -6.67
CA ASN A 458 -14.26 21.77 -6.15
C ASN A 458 -12.77 21.63 -5.81
N ALA A 459 -12.23 20.42 -5.66
CA ALA A 459 -10.78 20.23 -5.53
C ALA A 459 -10.04 20.73 -6.78
N LEU A 460 -10.63 20.58 -7.97
CA LEU A 460 -10.08 21.12 -9.21
C LEU A 460 -9.93 22.64 -9.16
N VAL A 461 -10.92 23.35 -8.61
CA VAL A 461 -10.87 24.82 -8.47
C VAL A 461 -9.70 25.25 -7.57
N ILE A 462 -9.44 24.49 -6.51
CA ILE A 462 -8.29 24.73 -5.62
C ILE A 462 -6.99 24.57 -6.40
N PHE A 463 -6.83 23.48 -7.15
CA PHE A 463 -5.61 23.22 -7.92
C PHE A 463 -5.41 24.22 -9.06
N GLN A 464 -6.46 24.59 -9.81
CA GLN A 464 -6.40 25.62 -10.84
C GLN A 464 -5.93 26.98 -10.29
N LYS A 465 -6.35 27.33 -9.07
CA LYS A 465 -5.84 28.52 -8.38
C LYS A 465 -4.36 28.36 -8.00
N ALA A 466 -3.97 27.18 -7.53
CA ALA A 466 -2.61 26.88 -7.10
C ALA A 466 -1.58 26.88 -8.24
N LEU A 467 -2.01 26.57 -9.47
CA LEU A 467 -1.16 26.70 -10.67
C LEU A 467 -0.68 28.11 -10.96
N LYS A 468 -1.28 29.13 -10.35
CA LYS A 468 -0.85 30.53 -10.47
C LYS A 468 0.04 30.98 -9.31
N ASN A 469 0.46 30.05 -8.44
CA ASN A 469 1.31 30.37 -7.30
C ASN A 469 2.74 30.68 -7.76
N THR A 470 3.39 31.61 -7.06
CA THR A 470 4.79 31.97 -7.29
C THR A 470 5.74 30.82 -6.95
N ASP A 471 5.37 30.00 -5.96
CA ASP A 471 6.15 28.82 -5.56
C ASP A 471 6.01 27.68 -6.60
N PRO A 472 7.09 27.30 -7.29
CA PRO A 472 7.06 26.22 -8.28
C PRO A 472 6.67 24.87 -7.67
N TYR A 473 6.96 24.63 -6.39
CA TYR A 473 6.60 23.38 -5.73
C TYR A 473 5.06 23.25 -5.60
N ILE A 474 4.36 24.35 -5.35
CA ILE A 474 2.89 24.38 -5.32
C ILE A 474 2.31 24.15 -6.72
N ARG A 475 2.88 24.81 -7.76
CA ARG A 475 2.45 24.59 -9.15
C ARG A 475 2.65 23.13 -9.58
N LYS A 476 3.80 22.55 -9.25
CA LYS A 476 4.15 21.15 -9.50
C LYS A 476 3.11 20.19 -8.91
N LEU A 477 2.83 20.31 -7.61
CA LEU A 477 1.84 19.44 -6.96
C LEU A 477 0.43 19.65 -7.51
N ALA A 478 0.06 20.88 -7.88
CA ALA A 478 -1.24 21.14 -8.47
C ALA A 478 -1.38 20.51 -9.87
N ALA A 479 -0.34 20.56 -10.71
CA ALA A 479 -0.32 19.88 -12.01
C ALA A 479 -0.45 18.35 -11.86
N LEU A 480 0.33 17.75 -10.97
CA LEU A 480 0.23 16.31 -10.64
C LEU A 480 -1.18 15.95 -10.14
N SER A 481 -1.76 16.78 -9.27
CA SER A 481 -3.07 16.52 -8.68
C SER A 481 -4.19 16.59 -9.71
N ILE A 482 -4.13 17.53 -10.66
CA ILE A 482 -5.08 17.62 -11.77
C ILE A 482 -5.02 16.36 -12.64
N GLY A 483 -3.83 15.89 -13.00
CA GLY A 483 -3.67 14.62 -13.72
C GLY A 483 -4.18 13.42 -12.92
N ALA A 484 -3.94 13.41 -11.60
CA ALA A 484 -4.43 12.36 -10.72
C ALA A 484 -5.96 12.30 -10.65
N MET A 485 -6.65 13.45 -10.79
CA MET A 485 -8.11 13.55 -10.83
C MET A 485 -8.72 13.14 -12.19
N GLN A 486 -7.92 13.03 -13.26
CA GLN A 486 -8.37 12.68 -14.62
C GLN A 486 -9.49 13.59 -15.15
N VAL A 487 -9.37 14.90 -14.93
CA VAL A 487 -10.39 15.85 -15.42
C VAL A 487 -9.94 16.45 -16.74
N GLU A 488 -10.64 16.07 -17.81
CA GLU A 488 -10.38 16.50 -19.19
C GLU A 488 -10.42 18.03 -19.36
N ASN A 489 -11.31 18.71 -18.65
CA ASN A 489 -11.48 20.18 -18.70
C ASN A 489 -10.24 20.98 -18.24
N ALA A 490 -9.19 20.32 -17.74
CA ALA A 490 -7.96 20.96 -17.30
C ALA A 490 -6.79 20.76 -18.28
N LEU A 491 -7.04 20.14 -19.45
CA LEU A 491 -6.02 19.79 -20.43
C LEU A 491 -5.22 21.01 -20.91
N ASP A 492 -5.90 22.08 -21.36
CA ASP A 492 -5.26 23.31 -21.87
C ASP A 492 -4.28 23.91 -20.86
N VAL A 493 -4.62 23.81 -19.57
CA VAL A 493 -3.81 24.37 -18.49
C VAL A 493 -2.54 23.53 -18.31
N LEU A 494 -2.63 22.20 -18.38
CA LEU A 494 -1.46 21.32 -18.34
C LEU A 494 -0.57 21.50 -19.58
N ILE A 495 -1.15 21.63 -20.77
CA ILE A 495 -0.39 21.91 -22.00
C ILE A 495 0.42 23.21 -21.84
N THR A 496 -0.20 24.26 -21.29
CA THR A 496 0.48 25.54 -21.03
C THR A 496 1.67 25.37 -20.08
N LEU A 497 1.56 24.50 -19.06
CA LEU A 497 2.62 24.28 -18.07
C LEU A 497 3.80 23.45 -18.59
N THR A 498 3.69 22.79 -19.75
CA THR A 498 4.85 22.18 -20.41
C THR A 498 5.92 23.21 -20.79
N GLY A 499 5.52 24.49 -20.89
CA GLY A 499 6.40 25.65 -21.07
C GLY A 499 6.64 26.49 -19.81
N ASP A 500 6.37 25.97 -18.59
CA ASP A 500 6.66 26.70 -17.34
C ASP A 500 8.16 27.02 -17.22
N THR A 501 8.50 28.06 -16.47
CA THR A 501 9.90 28.44 -16.20
C THR A 501 10.65 27.41 -15.35
N ASP A 502 9.95 26.63 -14.53
CA ASP A 502 10.51 25.64 -13.63
C ASP A 502 10.41 24.23 -14.25
N GLN A 503 11.55 23.54 -14.35
CA GLN A 503 11.64 22.23 -15.00
C GLN A 503 10.80 21.15 -14.32
N GLU A 504 10.72 21.17 -12.99
CA GLU A 504 9.93 20.20 -12.23
C GLU A 504 8.43 20.39 -12.47
N VAL A 505 8.00 21.64 -12.70
CA VAL A 505 6.61 21.94 -13.10
C VAL A 505 6.32 21.44 -14.51
N GLN A 506 7.25 21.62 -15.45
CA GLN A 506 7.10 21.09 -16.81
C GLN A 506 6.95 19.56 -16.80
N LEU A 507 7.77 18.86 -16.01
CA LEU A 507 7.69 17.41 -15.84
C LEU A 507 6.36 16.97 -15.24
N ALA A 508 5.89 17.67 -14.20
CA ALA A 508 4.59 17.40 -13.60
C ALA A 508 3.43 17.61 -14.59
N ALA A 509 3.54 18.57 -15.50
CA ALA A 509 2.57 18.77 -16.56
C ALA A 509 2.52 17.58 -17.53
N VAL A 510 3.69 17.09 -17.98
CA VAL A 510 3.79 15.89 -18.84
C VAL A 510 3.21 14.66 -18.15
N LEU A 511 3.56 14.41 -16.89
CA LEU A 511 2.97 13.32 -16.11
C LEU A 511 1.46 13.50 -15.93
N GLY A 512 0.99 14.73 -15.78
CA GLY A 512 -0.42 15.07 -15.68
C GLY A 512 -1.20 14.75 -16.96
N LEU A 513 -0.67 15.11 -18.12
CA LEU A 513 -1.24 14.77 -19.44
C LEU A 513 -1.33 13.24 -19.61
N ALA A 514 -0.27 12.53 -19.25
CA ALA A 514 -0.23 11.06 -19.31
C ALA A 514 -1.27 10.41 -18.41
N ALA A 515 -1.49 10.98 -17.23
CA ALA A 515 -2.49 10.48 -16.29
C ALA A 515 -3.94 10.77 -16.74
N ILE A 516 -4.18 11.79 -17.58
CA ILE A 516 -5.49 12.07 -18.18
C ILE A 516 -5.78 11.05 -19.30
N GLY A 517 -4.83 10.87 -20.22
CA GLY A 517 -4.88 9.78 -21.21
C GLY A 517 -6.00 9.86 -22.24
N THR A 518 -6.61 11.04 -22.47
CA THR A 518 -7.51 11.24 -23.62
C THR A 518 -6.72 11.38 -24.92
N ASP A 519 -7.37 11.22 -26.06
CA ASP A 519 -6.75 11.36 -27.39
C ASP A 519 -6.00 12.70 -27.51
N GLU A 520 -6.62 13.81 -27.08
CA GLU A 520 -6.00 15.13 -27.11
C GLU A 520 -4.79 15.24 -26.14
N ALA A 521 -4.82 14.53 -25.01
CA ALA A 521 -3.69 14.48 -24.09
C ALA A 521 -2.51 13.68 -24.67
N LEU A 522 -2.81 12.57 -25.35
CA LEU A 522 -1.81 11.75 -26.05
C LEU A 522 -1.18 12.52 -27.22
N GLU A 523 -1.97 13.30 -27.96
CA GLU A 523 -1.44 14.20 -29.00
C GLU A 523 -0.47 15.24 -28.41
N ALA A 524 -0.84 15.88 -27.29
CA ALA A 524 0.03 16.83 -26.60
C ALA A 524 1.33 16.17 -26.08
N LEU A 525 1.27 14.92 -25.60
CA LEU A 525 2.45 14.15 -25.22
C LEU A 525 3.33 13.80 -26.42
N ALA A 526 2.74 13.44 -27.55
CA ALA A 526 3.49 13.13 -28.78
C ALA A 526 4.24 14.37 -29.28
N LEU A 527 3.60 15.54 -29.25
CA LEU A 527 4.24 16.82 -29.55
C LEU A 527 5.39 17.12 -28.59
N THR A 528 5.23 16.80 -27.30
CA THR A 528 6.29 16.96 -26.29
C THR A 528 7.45 15.99 -26.54
N LEU A 529 7.17 14.76 -26.96
CA LEU A 529 8.16 13.74 -27.29
C LEU A 529 9.02 14.14 -28.49
N THR A 530 8.46 14.82 -29.48
CA THR A 530 9.20 15.23 -30.69
C THR A 530 9.81 16.64 -30.58
N GLY A 531 9.16 17.56 -29.87
CA GLY A 531 9.52 18.99 -29.86
C GLY A 531 9.99 19.56 -28.51
N GLY A 532 9.96 18.77 -27.44
CA GLY A 532 10.36 19.20 -26.09
C GLY A 532 11.88 19.29 -25.89
N SER A 533 12.29 19.76 -24.71
CA SER A 533 13.69 19.64 -24.26
C SER A 533 14.06 18.17 -24.02
N GLU A 534 15.35 17.80 -24.00
CA GLU A 534 15.79 16.40 -23.78
C GLU A 534 15.10 15.76 -22.56
N GLN A 535 14.96 16.53 -21.48
CA GLN A 535 14.32 16.07 -20.25
C GLN A 535 12.81 15.83 -20.44
N LEU A 536 12.12 16.70 -21.20
CA LEU A 536 10.70 16.54 -21.49
C LEU A 536 10.42 15.44 -22.51
N GLN A 537 11.29 15.28 -23.52
CA GLN A 537 11.21 14.16 -24.45
C GLN A 537 11.36 12.83 -23.70
N ARG A 538 12.35 12.74 -22.81
CA ARG A 538 12.51 11.58 -21.92
C ARG A 538 11.26 11.35 -21.07
N ALA A 539 10.74 12.39 -20.42
CA ALA A 539 9.55 12.25 -19.59
C ALA A 539 8.31 11.80 -20.38
N ALA A 540 8.14 12.30 -21.61
CA ALA A 540 7.07 11.90 -22.51
C ALA A 540 7.23 10.43 -22.95
N ALA A 541 8.45 9.98 -23.27
CA ALA A 541 8.72 8.58 -23.58
C ALA A 541 8.45 7.65 -22.38
N GLU A 542 8.89 8.05 -21.18
CA GLU A 542 8.60 7.32 -19.95
C GLU A 542 7.11 7.30 -19.59
N ALA A 543 6.37 8.36 -19.94
CA ALA A 543 4.92 8.45 -19.81
C ALA A 543 4.20 7.50 -20.79
N PHE A 544 4.58 7.49 -22.06
CA PHE A 544 4.05 6.52 -23.04
C PHE A 544 4.32 5.07 -22.62
N ALA A 545 5.45 4.81 -21.95
CA ALA A 545 5.73 3.47 -21.42
C ALA A 545 4.71 3.02 -20.36
N ALA A 546 4.03 3.95 -19.69
CA ALA A 546 2.97 3.67 -18.72
C ALA A 546 1.57 3.49 -19.36
N ILE A 547 1.46 3.63 -20.68
CA ILE A 547 0.20 3.57 -21.44
C ILE A 547 0.35 2.46 -22.51
N PRO A 548 0.03 1.20 -22.19
CA PRO A 548 0.40 0.09 -23.07
C PRO A 548 -0.26 0.09 -24.44
N GLU A 549 -1.56 0.39 -24.54
CA GLU A 549 -2.31 0.26 -25.80
C GLU A 549 -1.88 1.31 -26.82
N GLU A 550 -1.74 2.56 -26.39
CA GLU A 550 -1.41 3.70 -27.26
C GLU A 550 0.08 4.05 -27.26
N GLY A 551 0.77 3.89 -26.13
CA GLY A 551 2.15 4.32 -25.96
C GLY A 551 3.20 3.34 -26.50
N TYR A 552 2.92 2.02 -26.51
CA TYR A 552 3.89 1.05 -27.07
C TYR A 552 4.11 1.24 -28.58
N PRO A 553 3.06 1.44 -29.41
CA PRO A 553 3.23 1.80 -30.81
C PRO A 553 4.08 3.06 -31.01
N VAL A 554 3.84 4.10 -30.20
CA VAL A 554 4.60 5.37 -30.26
C VAL A 554 6.08 5.13 -29.95
N LEU A 555 6.40 4.36 -28.91
CA LEU A 555 7.79 4.04 -28.55
C LEU A 555 8.47 3.16 -29.60
N HIS A 556 7.73 2.25 -30.23
CA HIS A 556 8.24 1.43 -31.33
C HIS A 556 8.60 2.28 -32.55
N GLU A 557 7.77 3.26 -32.89
CA GLU A 557 8.09 4.21 -33.97
C GLU A 557 9.29 5.09 -33.59
N ALA A 558 9.28 5.66 -32.38
CA ALA A 558 10.30 6.57 -31.89
C ALA A 558 11.71 5.96 -31.85
N ILE A 559 11.86 4.68 -31.46
CA ILE A 559 13.17 4.02 -31.44
C ILE A 559 13.75 3.76 -32.83
N THR A 560 12.89 3.75 -33.86
CA THR A 560 13.29 3.62 -35.27
C THR A 560 13.37 4.96 -36.02
N GLY A 561 13.08 6.07 -35.33
CA GLY A 561 13.02 7.40 -35.92
C GLY A 561 14.39 7.92 -36.39
N GLU A 562 14.38 8.85 -37.34
CA GLU A 562 15.62 9.46 -37.88
C GLU A 562 16.30 10.38 -36.85
N ASP A 563 15.52 11.06 -36.00
CA ASP A 563 16.03 11.96 -34.97
C ASP A 563 16.69 11.19 -33.81
N MET A 564 17.98 11.48 -33.58
CA MET A 564 18.76 10.88 -32.50
C MET A 564 18.21 11.20 -31.10
N ALA A 565 17.64 12.40 -30.90
CA ALA A 565 17.08 12.80 -29.61
C ALA A 565 15.82 11.99 -29.30
N LEU A 566 14.97 11.80 -30.31
CA LEU A 566 13.78 10.94 -30.24
C LEU A 566 14.14 9.48 -29.94
N ARG A 567 15.12 8.90 -30.65
CA ARG A 567 15.59 7.53 -30.38
C ARG A 567 16.11 7.39 -28.95
N ARG A 568 16.90 8.36 -28.48
CA ARG A 568 17.42 8.38 -27.10
C ARG A 568 16.30 8.45 -26.07
N ALA A 569 15.31 9.31 -26.27
CA ALA A 569 14.13 9.38 -25.40
C ALA A 569 13.39 8.04 -25.37
N ALA A 570 13.18 7.43 -26.53
CA ALA A 570 12.55 6.11 -26.65
C ALA A 570 13.29 5.05 -25.85
N VAL A 571 14.63 5.01 -25.84
CA VAL A 571 15.40 4.08 -24.99
C VAL A 571 15.02 4.19 -23.51
N PHE A 572 14.89 5.41 -22.98
CA PHE A 572 14.49 5.61 -21.58
C PHE A 572 13.04 5.18 -21.32
N GLY A 573 12.13 5.37 -22.28
CA GLY A 573 10.78 4.82 -22.23
C GLY A 573 10.78 3.28 -22.21
N LEU A 574 11.48 2.67 -23.17
CA LEU A 574 11.60 1.22 -23.31
C LEU A 574 12.21 0.55 -22.08
N LYS A 575 13.15 1.20 -21.39
CA LYS A 575 13.74 0.70 -20.14
C LYS A 575 12.66 0.42 -19.07
N ARG A 576 11.54 1.15 -19.09
CA ARG A 576 10.44 0.98 -18.13
C ARG A 576 9.50 -0.18 -18.49
N LEU A 577 9.70 -0.82 -19.64
CA LEU A 577 8.84 -1.89 -20.14
C LEU A 577 9.40 -3.26 -19.75
N PRO A 578 8.64 -4.09 -19.01
CA PRO A 578 9.04 -5.46 -18.70
C PRO A 578 8.69 -6.40 -19.87
N THR A 579 9.06 -6.07 -21.10
CA THR A 579 8.74 -6.85 -22.31
C THR A 579 9.99 -7.26 -23.06
N ALA A 580 10.02 -8.50 -23.59
CA ALA A 580 11.19 -8.97 -24.33
C ALA A 580 11.50 -8.12 -25.57
N TRP A 581 10.49 -7.52 -26.21
CA TRP A 581 10.70 -6.66 -27.36
C TRP A 581 11.44 -5.37 -27.01
N ALA A 582 11.11 -4.76 -25.87
CA ALA A 582 11.78 -3.54 -25.41
C ALA A 582 13.24 -3.85 -25.05
N LEU A 583 13.50 -4.99 -24.40
CA LEU A 583 14.86 -5.45 -24.10
C LEU A 583 15.67 -5.68 -25.38
N ILE A 584 15.11 -6.41 -26.35
CA ILE A 584 15.74 -6.63 -27.67
C ILE A 584 16.04 -5.29 -28.35
N ALA A 585 15.10 -4.35 -28.34
CA ALA A 585 15.30 -3.03 -28.95
C ALA A 585 16.43 -2.24 -28.26
N ILE A 586 16.46 -2.20 -26.93
CA ILE A 586 17.56 -1.56 -26.17
C ILE A 586 18.90 -2.22 -26.52
N TYR A 587 18.97 -3.55 -26.58
CA TYR A 587 20.22 -4.25 -26.84
C TYR A 587 20.71 -4.02 -28.26
N ARG A 588 19.82 -4.04 -29.25
CA ARG A 588 20.15 -3.68 -30.63
C ARG A 588 20.67 -2.25 -30.71
N VAL A 589 19.99 -1.29 -30.07
CA VAL A 589 20.44 0.11 -30.06
C VAL A 589 21.81 0.25 -29.41
N PHE A 590 22.06 -0.43 -28.30
CA PHE A 590 23.38 -0.42 -27.65
C PHE A 590 24.48 -0.97 -28.58
N LEU A 591 24.19 -2.02 -29.34
CA LEU A 591 25.16 -2.69 -30.22
C LEU A 591 25.35 -1.98 -31.57
N GLU A 592 24.27 -1.47 -32.16
CA GLU A 592 24.16 -1.21 -33.61
C GLU A 592 23.78 0.25 -33.95
N ASP A 593 23.29 1.07 -33.01
CA ASP A 593 22.88 2.45 -33.35
C ASP A 593 24.11 3.26 -33.85
N PRO A 594 24.00 4.02 -34.96
CA PRO A 594 25.12 4.78 -35.50
C PRO A 594 25.62 5.87 -34.54
N GLU A 595 24.72 6.46 -33.74
CA GLU A 595 25.03 7.62 -32.90
C GLU A 595 25.46 7.19 -31.50
N TRP A 596 26.69 7.58 -31.13
CA TRP A 596 27.22 7.30 -29.78
C TRP A 596 26.30 7.83 -28.67
N TYR A 597 25.68 8.98 -28.91
CA TYR A 597 24.77 9.62 -27.97
C TYR A 597 23.54 8.76 -27.64
N VAL A 598 23.04 7.98 -28.60
CA VAL A 598 21.93 7.04 -28.38
C VAL A 598 22.44 5.74 -27.74
N ARG A 599 23.59 5.22 -28.21
CA ARG A 599 24.23 4.01 -27.63
C ARG A 599 24.50 4.15 -26.14
N SER A 600 24.97 5.32 -25.69
CA SER A 600 25.23 5.58 -24.27
C SER A 600 23.97 5.48 -23.40
N ALA A 601 22.80 5.93 -23.88
CA ALA A 601 21.54 5.76 -23.16
C ALA A 601 21.15 4.28 -23.07
N ALA A 602 21.35 3.52 -24.16
CA ALA A 602 21.02 2.10 -24.19
C ALA A 602 21.96 1.27 -23.30
N GLN A 603 23.23 1.64 -23.25
CA GLN A 603 24.21 1.09 -22.31
C GLN A 603 23.80 1.36 -20.85
N GLN A 604 23.43 2.59 -20.53
CA GLN A 604 22.95 2.92 -19.18
C GLN A 604 21.69 2.12 -18.84
N ALA A 605 20.72 2.04 -19.76
CA ALA A 605 19.52 1.25 -19.58
C ALA A 605 19.85 -0.24 -19.34
N PHE A 606 20.82 -0.79 -20.08
CA PHE A 606 21.31 -2.15 -19.92
C PHE A 606 21.89 -2.41 -18.52
N ILE A 607 22.80 -1.55 -18.05
CA ILE A 607 23.40 -1.64 -16.72
C ILE A 607 22.32 -1.57 -15.63
N ASP A 608 21.40 -0.61 -15.75
CA ASP A 608 20.33 -0.42 -14.78
C ASP A 608 19.38 -1.63 -14.71
N LEU A 609 19.10 -2.26 -15.85
CA LEU A 609 18.28 -3.47 -15.92
C LEU A 609 18.96 -4.65 -15.22
N GLN A 610 20.28 -4.81 -15.36
CA GLN A 610 21.05 -5.84 -14.65
C GLN A 610 21.12 -5.59 -13.14
N ALA A 611 21.28 -4.33 -12.72
CA ALA A 611 21.29 -3.96 -11.32
C ALA A 611 19.95 -4.26 -10.64
N THR A 612 18.83 -4.01 -11.33
CA THR A 612 17.47 -4.25 -10.82
C THR A 612 17.20 -5.73 -10.53
N GLU A 613 17.77 -6.66 -11.29
CA GLU A 613 17.65 -8.10 -11.01
C GLU A 613 18.35 -8.54 -9.71
N SER A 614 19.29 -7.72 -9.21
CA SER A 614 20.08 -8.00 -8.01
C SER A 614 19.52 -7.36 -6.74
N ASP A 615 18.52 -6.49 -6.86
CA ASP A 615 17.96 -5.74 -5.73
C ASP A 615 16.96 -6.60 -4.93
N HIS A 616 17.49 -7.40 -4.01
CA HIS A 616 16.65 -8.06 -3.02
C HIS A 616 16.05 -7.01 -2.07
N LEU A 617 14.83 -7.24 -1.58
CA LEU A 617 14.29 -6.44 -0.49
C LEU A 617 15.20 -6.59 0.74
N HIS A 618 15.95 -5.55 1.07
CA HIS A 618 16.74 -5.48 2.29
C HIS A 618 16.03 -4.58 3.29
N GLY A 619 16.04 -4.99 4.56
CA GLY A 619 15.70 -4.08 5.65
C GLY A 619 16.69 -2.93 5.71
N TYR A 620 16.25 -1.81 6.29
CA TYR A 620 17.21 -0.78 6.66
C TYR A 620 18.27 -1.42 7.59
N PRO A 621 19.56 -1.24 7.30
CA PRO A 621 20.61 -1.92 8.07
C PRO A 621 20.56 -1.48 9.53
N PRO A 622 20.96 -2.36 10.47
CA PRO A 622 21.20 -1.94 11.85
C PRO A 622 22.27 -0.84 11.86
N VAL A 623 22.30 -0.03 12.91
CA VAL A 623 23.10 1.21 12.98
C VAL A 623 24.57 0.95 12.62
N GLU A 624 25.14 -0.14 13.12
CA GLU A 624 26.53 -0.55 12.90
C GLU A 624 26.85 -0.87 11.42
N ALA A 625 25.84 -1.26 10.64
CA ALA A 625 25.99 -1.74 9.27
C ALA A 625 25.65 -0.68 8.22
N ILE A 626 25.23 0.53 8.63
CA ILE A 626 24.92 1.63 7.73
C ILE A 626 26.20 2.03 6.96
N PRO A 627 26.24 1.91 5.61
CA PRO A 627 27.46 2.14 4.83
C PRO A 627 28.03 3.57 5.00
N TRP A 628 27.19 4.58 4.80
CA TRP A 628 27.62 5.98 4.89
C TRP A 628 28.09 6.36 6.31
N LEU A 629 27.50 5.75 7.36
CA LEU A 629 27.88 6.00 8.74
C LEU A 629 29.25 5.37 9.04
N ARG A 630 29.49 4.15 8.54
CA ARG A 630 30.82 3.50 8.66
C ARG A 630 31.89 4.32 7.96
N GLU A 631 31.63 4.75 6.73
CA GLU A 631 32.55 5.60 5.96
C GLU A 631 32.84 6.91 6.71
N TRP A 632 31.81 7.53 7.31
CA TRP A 632 31.98 8.73 8.11
C TRP A 632 32.83 8.47 9.36
N ILE A 633 32.53 7.42 10.14
CA ILE A 633 33.28 7.05 11.35
C ILE A 633 34.75 6.73 11.02
N GLU A 634 35.00 6.03 9.91
CA GLU A 634 36.36 5.73 9.45
C GLU A 634 37.13 7.01 9.05
N ALA A 635 36.44 8.00 8.48
CA ALA A 635 37.06 9.24 8.02
C ALA A 635 37.34 10.26 9.13
N THR A 636 36.49 10.35 10.16
CA THR A 636 36.56 11.42 11.18
C THR A 636 37.37 11.05 12.41
N ARG A 637 37.69 9.76 12.60
CA ARG A 637 38.13 9.27 13.90
C ARG A 637 39.64 9.10 14.05
N LYS A 638 40.13 9.27 15.28
CA LYS A 638 41.50 9.00 15.70
C LYS A 638 41.69 7.55 16.16
N GLU A 639 42.88 6.99 15.94
CA GLU A 639 43.21 5.61 16.33
C GLU A 639 43.00 5.36 17.84
N GLY A 640 42.27 4.29 18.17
CA GLY A 640 42.18 3.73 19.53
C GLY A 640 40.86 3.92 20.27
N GLU A 641 39.91 4.66 19.72
CA GLU A 641 38.58 4.81 20.33
C GLU A 641 37.62 3.71 19.80
N THR A 642 36.59 3.28 20.54
CA THR A 642 35.51 2.34 20.09
C THR A 642 34.20 3.09 19.82
N PRO A 643 33.60 3.04 18.62
CA PRO A 643 32.54 3.96 18.27
C PRO A 643 31.23 3.46 18.87
N VAL A 644 30.39 4.38 19.33
CA VAL A 644 29.03 4.07 19.75
C VAL A 644 28.11 4.61 18.65
N PRO A 645 27.64 3.77 17.70
CA PRO A 645 27.01 4.25 16.48
C PRO A 645 25.82 5.19 16.71
N ASP A 646 25.01 4.92 17.73
CA ASP A 646 23.89 5.76 18.12
C ASP A 646 24.33 7.17 18.57
N GLN A 647 25.49 7.28 19.23
CA GLN A 647 26.06 8.58 19.63
C GLN A 647 26.68 9.29 18.42
N GLU A 648 27.29 8.55 17.50
CA GLU A 648 27.84 9.13 16.26
C GLU A 648 26.72 9.73 15.39
N LEU A 649 25.54 9.08 15.31
CA LEU A 649 24.38 9.67 14.64
C LEU A 649 23.99 11.03 15.24
N LEU A 650 23.97 11.13 16.57
CA LEU A 650 23.68 12.41 17.24
C LEU A 650 24.77 13.45 16.99
N ALA A 651 26.05 13.06 17.08
CA ALA A 651 27.16 13.95 16.80
C ALA A 651 27.07 14.50 15.36
N ILE A 652 26.74 13.66 14.38
CA ILE A 652 26.52 14.09 13.00
C ILE A 652 25.32 15.04 12.89
N LEU A 653 24.22 14.76 13.60
CA LEU A 653 23.04 15.62 13.59
C LEU A 653 23.33 17.03 14.14
N HIS A 654 24.25 17.17 15.08
CA HIS A 654 24.60 18.45 15.69
C HIS A 654 25.73 19.18 14.96
N ASP A 655 26.82 18.47 14.65
CA ASP A 655 28.11 19.11 14.35
C ASP A 655 28.53 18.99 12.88
N ALA A 656 27.86 18.16 12.07
CA ALA A 656 28.20 17.98 10.66
C ALA A 656 27.64 19.10 9.76
N GLU A 657 28.01 19.06 8.47
CA GLU A 657 27.40 19.95 7.48
C GLU A 657 25.91 19.64 7.27
N PRO A 658 25.08 20.61 6.83
CA PRO A 658 23.62 20.45 6.74
C PRO A 658 23.14 19.23 5.95
N ALA A 659 23.87 18.84 4.89
CA ALA A 659 23.55 17.64 4.12
C ALA A 659 23.67 16.37 4.97
N MET A 660 24.73 16.24 5.77
CA MET A 660 24.95 15.11 6.66
C MET A 660 24.04 15.13 7.88
N GLN A 661 23.74 16.31 8.42
CA GLN A 661 22.74 16.47 9.49
C GLN A 661 21.36 15.97 9.02
N ALA A 662 20.95 16.33 7.80
CA ALA A 662 19.70 15.87 7.21
C ALA A 662 19.67 14.33 7.01
N VAL A 663 20.78 13.74 6.53
CA VAL A 663 20.91 12.28 6.40
C VAL A 663 20.83 11.58 7.76
N SER A 664 21.49 12.12 8.79
CA SER A 664 21.41 11.58 10.15
C SER A 664 20.00 11.64 10.73
N ALA A 665 19.31 12.79 10.60
CA ALA A 665 17.91 12.93 11.02
C ALA A 665 17.01 11.87 10.37
N GLN A 666 17.16 11.66 9.05
CA GLN A 666 16.40 10.63 8.32
C GLN A 666 16.70 9.21 8.84
N ALA A 667 17.97 8.90 9.10
CA ALA A 667 18.36 7.59 9.63
C ALA A 667 17.75 7.32 11.01
N ILE A 668 17.80 8.28 11.93
CA ILE A 668 17.17 8.19 13.26
C ILE A 668 15.67 7.85 13.13
N GLY A 669 14.96 8.53 12.21
CA GLY A 669 13.55 8.26 11.94
C GLY A 669 13.28 6.89 11.30
N GLN A 670 14.14 6.45 10.37
CA GLN A 670 14.02 5.14 9.71
C GLN A 670 14.31 3.98 10.67
N LEU A 671 15.27 4.15 11.57
CA LEU A 671 15.64 3.18 12.61
C LEU A 671 14.59 3.07 13.72
N GLY A 672 13.67 4.03 13.84
CA GLY A 672 12.64 3.99 14.86
C GLY A 672 13.14 4.40 16.25
N MET A 673 14.19 5.23 16.33
CA MET A 673 14.83 5.68 17.58
C MET A 673 13.96 6.72 18.31
N ALA A 674 12.84 6.28 18.88
CA ALA A 674 11.89 7.12 19.58
C ALA A 674 12.45 7.76 20.86
N ASP A 675 13.55 7.25 21.40
CA ASP A 675 14.28 7.85 22.52
C ASP A 675 15.07 9.12 22.11
N LYS A 676 15.18 9.42 20.81
CA LYS A 676 15.87 10.61 20.26
C LYS A 676 14.92 11.70 19.76
N LEU A 677 13.67 11.69 20.22
CA LEU A 677 12.64 12.65 19.78
C LEU A 677 13.04 14.11 20.02
N ASP A 678 13.63 14.42 21.17
CA ASP A 678 14.01 15.79 21.53
C ASP A 678 15.05 16.39 20.56
N GLU A 679 15.99 15.57 20.09
CA GLU A 679 17.00 15.99 19.13
C GLU A 679 16.40 16.30 17.75
N LEU A 680 15.42 15.50 17.33
CA LEU A 680 14.67 15.77 16.11
C LEU A 680 13.77 17.01 16.24
N TYR A 681 13.20 17.27 17.41
CA TYR A 681 12.47 18.52 17.68
C TYR A 681 13.39 19.74 17.64
N ALA A 682 14.59 19.65 18.20
CA ALA A 682 15.60 20.71 18.10
C ALA A 682 15.98 20.98 16.63
N ALA A 683 16.15 19.91 15.83
CA ALA A 683 16.48 20.03 14.40
C ALA A 683 15.37 20.70 13.56
N LEU A 684 14.11 20.77 14.03
CA LEU A 684 13.07 21.56 13.37
C LEU A 684 13.33 23.08 13.43
N LEU A 685 14.16 23.54 14.37
CA LEU A 685 14.53 24.94 14.53
C LEU A 685 15.83 25.30 13.80
N HIS A 686 16.43 24.36 13.07
CA HIS A 686 17.67 24.56 12.35
C HIS A 686 17.53 25.64 11.25
N ASP A 687 18.59 26.40 10.97
CA ASP A 687 18.58 27.47 9.97
C ASP A 687 18.46 26.96 8.53
N ASP A 688 19.04 25.79 8.25
CA ASP A 688 18.97 25.15 6.93
C ASP A 688 17.63 24.42 6.71
N PRO A 689 16.91 24.69 5.61
CA PRO A 689 15.63 24.04 5.30
C PRO A 689 15.73 22.54 5.07
N GLN A 690 16.85 22.00 4.56
CA GLN A 690 17.01 20.57 4.31
C GLN A 690 16.98 19.79 5.62
N VAL A 691 17.67 20.30 6.64
CA VAL A 691 17.68 19.70 7.98
C VAL A 691 16.29 19.74 8.60
N ARG A 692 15.59 20.88 8.52
CA ARG A 692 14.20 20.98 9.03
C ARG A 692 13.25 20.00 8.33
N ILE A 693 13.36 19.86 7.00
CA ILE A 693 12.53 18.93 6.22
C ILE A 693 12.83 17.49 6.63
N ALA A 694 14.12 17.13 6.75
CA ALA A 694 14.54 15.80 7.17
C ALA A 694 14.07 15.48 8.60
N ALA A 695 14.20 16.41 9.54
CA ALA A 695 13.70 16.27 10.91
C ALA A 695 12.17 16.09 10.94
N HIS A 696 11.42 16.88 10.17
CA HIS A 696 9.97 16.71 10.06
C HIS A 696 9.58 15.34 9.48
N GLN A 697 10.29 14.87 8.45
CA GLN A 697 10.08 13.54 7.87
C GLN A 697 10.41 12.43 8.87
N ALA A 698 11.51 12.57 9.62
CA ALA A 698 11.92 11.62 10.63
C ALA A 698 10.87 11.49 11.75
N LEU A 699 10.38 12.62 12.27
CA LEU A 699 9.30 12.64 13.26
C LEU A 699 8.01 12.03 12.71
N ALA A 700 7.66 12.30 11.46
CA ALA A 700 6.50 11.70 10.82
C ALA A 700 6.64 10.17 10.67
N ASN A 701 7.84 9.68 10.33
CA ASN A 701 8.15 8.25 10.28
C ASN A 701 8.02 7.60 11.66
N LEU A 702 8.54 8.24 12.72
CA LEU A 702 8.38 7.78 14.10
C LEU A 702 6.90 7.72 14.49
N GLN A 703 6.13 8.76 14.20
CA GLN A 703 4.69 8.78 14.46
C GLN A 703 3.97 7.65 13.72
N GLN A 704 4.32 7.41 12.46
CA GLN A 704 3.73 6.33 11.66
C GLN A 704 4.09 4.95 12.23
N GLN A 705 5.33 4.75 12.69
CA GLN A 705 5.75 3.50 13.34
C GLN A 705 5.05 3.26 14.67
N MET A 706 4.88 4.31 15.48
CA MET A 706 4.21 4.22 16.78
C MET A 706 2.70 4.02 16.65
N GLY A 707 2.07 4.62 15.63
CA GLY A 707 0.62 4.59 15.44
C GLY A 707 -0.16 5.47 16.42
N GLU A 708 0.55 6.30 17.20
CA GLU A 708 -0.01 7.22 18.19
C GLU A 708 0.62 8.62 18.02
N MET A 709 0.05 9.62 18.68
CA MET A 709 0.60 10.98 18.65
C MET A 709 1.95 11.01 19.37
N LEU A 710 2.95 11.67 18.78
CA LEU A 710 4.23 11.87 19.45
C LEU A 710 4.05 12.79 20.68
N PRO A 711 4.79 12.55 21.77
CA PRO A 711 4.79 13.45 22.92
C PRO A 711 5.25 14.84 22.49
N ALA A 712 4.65 15.89 23.09
CA ALA A 712 5.13 17.24 22.87
C ALA A 712 6.57 17.37 23.39
N PRO A 713 7.43 18.19 22.74
CA PRO A 713 8.78 18.44 23.22
C PRO A 713 8.71 18.95 24.66
N VAL A 714 9.56 18.40 25.54
CA VAL A 714 9.67 18.86 26.92
C VAL A 714 10.29 20.27 26.87
N ALA A 715 9.56 21.24 27.41
CA ALA A 715 9.90 22.67 27.35
C ALA A 715 11.13 23.05 28.19
#